data_AF-A0A9P4TU68-F1
#
_entry.id   AF-A0A9P4TU68-F1
#
_cell.length_a   1.000
_cell.length_b   1.000
_cell.length_c   1.000
_cell.angle_alpha   90.00
_cell.angle_beta   90.00
_cell.angle_gamma   90.00
#
_symmetry.space_group_name_H-M   'P 1'
#
loop_
_entity.id
_entity.type
_entity.pdbx_description
1 polymer ?
#
loop_
_entity_poly.entity_id
_entity_poly.type
_entity_poly.pdbx_seq_one_letter_code
_entity_poly.pdbx_strand_id
1 'polypeptide(L)'
;MAVTKAVLGIHVFGSSTLHPGRPLTITQRRSSHDKGSPRIMSRRSRFWPPEGYGKRATLGQREAEDLICKGASTFTGFREEVTHAPGHYKLFAIMESESSDRTDKATFQDAAFEDISLTVMTGIGESSMPWVSLDQPCMRYAFGRSPGTTTLTFYIGKSGSLAPTVHYGSKAKPRKMKLIAILERLRDLYICGLQEDNFEWQYRYLYDKLIEDPEANTNPHYDRAMQMADLLTVLSNPDWVDFSLPRNHVVAKYFDSADEKIKRRFFHQLLLAIELHLRIHAPDHGENAKRKLLSQLPPKVAWDLALAERWLANMSISRVELSPTQSTFTFDLLRKKRQKEALRSFASLLKWPNMEELDYILEEKDSKEKNIEDRSADTMSWFTGVILPGPTLPWLLMNTLIDCDRDTGEELKYLTHIHPNSGFQYRANTYWSSQCIVGKVLGAGRGVKQVAGWIGPCHYTPELERTQCVLIRQLDPLEQKLTTKDIDRVASRTSPLGPEAEEYPLHDYEILIPNRHPEEDIIRIEKLSFNHVGTDRAGVAPTTGRGARTFDAAIVFAFASAGTSLPIKLRYNVDFIYAFPCEGGPHALYRDYKYRVVKVDQGLADLHNWGQHNRISRPAQSSRSRAGRREIEEVLVIEAFGVSDNEVFARAWCAHWGVSAVVANVGDTCVGCAVREAWAGMVSVVILTEGGLEREGDLGIEI
;
A
#
# COMPACT_ATOMS: atom_id res chain seq x y z
N MET A 1 -15.58 -17.65 26.27
CA MET A 1 -16.78 -18.52 26.29
C MET A 1 -17.82 -18.18 25.22
N ALA A 2 -18.12 -16.90 24.92
CA ALA A 2 -19.02 -16.57 23.79
C ALA A 2 -18.37 -16.80 22.40
N VAL A 3 -17.05 -16.58 22.27
CA VAL A 3 -16.28 -16.82 21.03
C VAL A 3 -16.19 -18.31 20.68
N THR A 4 -16.06 -19.18 21.69
CA THR A 4 -15.99 -20.64 21.51
C THR A 4 -17.34 -21.21 21.02
N LYS A 5 -18.47 -20.66 21.48
CA LYS A 5 -19.81 -21.12 21.08
C LYS A 5 -20.22 -20.71 19.66
N ALA A 6 -19.64 -19.64 19.09
CA ALA A 6 -19.93 -19.23 17.72
C ALA A 6 -19.19 -20.08 16.67
N VAL A 7 -18.01 -20.62 17.02
CA VAL A 7 -17.21 -21.52 16.18
C VAL A 7 -17.77 -22.95 16.16
N LEU A 8 -18.41 -23.38 17.26
CA LEU A 8 -18.97 -24.73 17.45
C LEU A 8 -20.37 -24.97 16.83
N GLY A 9 -20.95 -23.97 16.14
CA GLY A 9 -22.27 -24.07 15.51
C GLY A 9 -22.30 -24.84 14.17
N ILE A 10 -21.42 -25.82 13.96
CA ILE A 10 -21.43 -26.68 12.77
C ILE A 10 -22.17 -27.97 13.12
N HIS A 11 -23.51 -27.91 13.13
CA HIS A 11 -24.32 -29.12 13.03
C HIS A 11 -24.54 -29.47 11.56
N VAL A 12 -24.00 -30.62 11.16
CA VAL A 12 -24.38 -31.35 9.95
C VAL A 12 -25.82 -31.81 10.13
N PHE A 13 -26.81 -31.20 9.45
CA PHE A 13 -28.05 -31.85 8.99
C PHE A 13 -28.87 -30.92 8.08
N GLY A 14 -29.38 -31.49 6.97
CA GLY A 14 -30.71 -31.20 6.43
C GLY A 14 -30.83 -30.05 5.43
N SER A 15 -31.03 -30.41 4.16
CA SER A 15 -31.39 -29.55 3.04
C SER A 15 -32.55 -28.60 3.35
N SER A 16 -32.33 -27.29 3.19
CA SER A 16 -33.39 -26.32 2.92
C SER A 16 -32.87 -25.30 1.91
N THR A 17 -33.57 -25.26 0.79
CA THR A 17 -33.31 -24.54 -0.45
C THR A 17 -33.12 -23.03 -0.25
N LEU A 18 -31.91 -22.54 -0.56
CA LEU A 18 -31.67 -21.16 -0.96
C LEU A 18 -31.42 -21.16 -2.47
N HIS A 19 -32.17 -20.32 -3.18
CA HIS A 19 -32.16 -20.23 -4.64
C HIS A 19 -30.75 -19.95 -5.20
N PRO A 20 -30.35 -20.61 -6.30
CA PRO A 20 -29.02 -20.47 -6.87
C PRO A 20 -28.89 -19.12 -7.59
N GLY A 21 -28.02 -18.24 -7.09
CA GLY A 21 -27.47 -17.14 -7.87
C GLY A 21 -26.73 -17.71 -9.08
N ARG A 22 -27.08 -17.21 -10.26
CA ARG A 22 -26.58 -17.65 -11.58
C ARG A 22 -25.04 -17.80 -11.60
N PRO A 23 -24.50 -18.89 -12.17
CA PRO A 23 -23.09 -18.95 -12.51
C PRO A 23 -22.80 -17.96 -13.65
N LEU A 24 -21.88 -17.02 -13.41
CA LEU A 24 -21.35 -16.15 -14.45
C LEU A 24 -20.43 -16.98 -15.36
N THR A 25 -20.92 -17.32 -16.54
CA THR A 25 -20.15 -17.91 -17.63
C THR A 25 -19.05 -16.95 -18.09
N ILE A 26 -17.79 -17.31 -17.81
CA ILE A 26 -16.62 -16.67 -18.39
C ILE A 26 -16.51 -17.12 -19.84
N THR A 27 -17.10 -16.35 -20.77
CA THR A 27 -16.81 -16.49 -22.20
C THR A 27 -15.51 -15.75 -22.51
N GLN A 28 -14.39 -16.50 -22.53
CA GLN A 28 -13.14 -16.03 -23.13
C GLN A 28 -13.36 -15.83 -24.64
N ARG A 29 -13.57 -14.59 -25.08
CA ARG A 29 -13.35 -14.21 -26.48
C ARG A 29 -11.94 -13.62 -26.61
N ARG A 30 -11.06 -14.37 -27.25
CA ARG A 30 -9.75 -13.88 -27.71
C ARG A 30 -9.98 -12.79 -28.78
N SER A 31 -9.70 -11.53 -28.46
CA SER A 31 -9.45 -10.51 -29.48
C SER A 31 -7.95 -10.22 -29.52
N SER A 32 -7.34 -10.48 -30.67
CA SER A 32 -5.99 -10.05 -31.00
C SER A 32 -5.88 -8.52 -30.90
N HIS A 33 -5.08 -8.03 -29.96
CA HIS A 33 -4.73 -6.60 -29.88
C HIS A 33 -3.22 -6.44 -30.06
N ASP A 34 -2.92 -5.62 -31.07
CA ASP A 34 -1.61 -5.29 -31.57
C ASP A 34 -0.86 -4.43 -30.53
N LYS A 35 0.40 -4.77 -30.27
CA LYS A 35 1.25 -4.03 -29.33
C LYS A 35 1.84 -2.79 -30.02
N GLY A 36 1.69 -1.64 -29.37
CA GLY A 36 2.64 -0.53 -29.50
C GLY A 36 2.28 0.57 -30.50
N SER A 37 1.58 1.60 -30.02
CA SER A 37 1.61 2.98 -30.54
C SER A 37 0.86 3.88 -29.55
N PRO A 38 1.37 5.09 -29.20
CA PRO A 38 0.55 6.06 -28.47
C PRO A 38 -0.70 6.33 -29.30
N ARG A 39 -1.87 6.03 -28.76
CA ARG A 39 -3.16 6.11 -29.47
C ARG A 39 -3.41 7.57 -29.88
N ILE A 40 -2.98 7.93 -31.09
CA ILE A 40 -3.25 9.23 -31.69
C ILE A 40 -4.78 9.38 -31.78
N MET A 41 -5.32 10.36 -31.06
CA MET A 41 -6.74 10.68 -31.06
C MET A 41 -7.26 10.79 -32.50
N SER A 42 -8.31 10.03 -32.83
CA SER A 42 -9.07 10.28 -34.05
C SER A 42 -9.59 11.73 -34.04
N ARG A 43 -9.36 12.49 -35.12
CA ARG A 43 -9.87 13.87 -35.26
C ARG A 43 -11.39 13.97 -35.03
N ARG A 44 -12.15 12.89 -35.23
CA ARG A 44 -13.61 12.84 -35.08
C ARG A 44 -14.09 12.82 -33.62
N SER A 45 -13.26 12.40 -32.65
CA SER A 45 -13.67 12.29 -31.24
C SER A 45 -13.52 13.59 -30.43
N ARG A 46 -13.20 14.72 -31.09
CA ARG A 46 -12.98 16.03 -30.45
C ARG A 46 -14.20 16.94 -30.47
N PHE A 47 -15.27 16.54 -31.13
CA PHE A 47 -16.46 17.37 -31.31
C PHE A 47 -17.64 16.80 -30.53
N TRP A 48 -18.37 17.68 -29.86
CA TRP A 48 -19.60 17.34 -29.13
C TRP A 48 -20.75 18.28 -29.54
N PRO A 49 -21.96 17.76 -29.83
CA PRO A 49 -22.29 16.35 -29.99
C PRO A 49 -21.57 15.68 -31.18
N PRO A 50 -21.47 14.34 -31.23
CA PRO A 50 -20.85 13.62 -32.35
C PRO A 50 -21.60 13.84 -33.67
N GLU A 51 -20.91 13.65 -34.80
CA GLU A 51 -21.51 13.76 -36.14
C GLU A 51 -22.76 12.86 -36.26
N GLY A 52 -23.87 13.42 -36.75
CA GLY A 52 -25.16 12.74 -36.84
C GLY A 52 -26.15 13.13 -35.73
N TYR A 53 -25.69 13.78 -34.66
CA TYR A 53 -26.56 14.26 -33.59
C TYR A 53 -26.71 15.79 -33.59
N GLY A 54 -27.94 16.27 -33.42
CA GLY A 54 -28.22 17.68 -33.21
C GLY A 54 -27.92 18.12 -31.77
N LYS A 55 -27.64 19.42 -31.56
CA LYS A 55 -27.42 19.99 -30.20
C LYS A 55 -28.60 19.82 -29.23
N ARG A 56 -29.81 19.65 -29.75
CA ARG A 56 -31.04 19.40 -28.98
C ARG A 56 -31.47 17.94 -28.98
N ALA A 57 -30.64 17.04 -29.51
CA ALA A 57 -30.96 15.62 -29.48
C ALA A 57 -30.91 15.09 -28.05
N THR A 58 -31.76 14.11 -27.80
CA THR A 58 -31.91 13.42 -26.53
C THR A 58 -31.71 11.94 -26.79
N LEU A 59 -30.95 11.28 -25.93
CA LEU A 59 -30.68 9.85 -26.03
C LEU A 59 -31.56 9.08 -25.05
N GLY A 60 -32.03 7.91 -25.46
CA GLY A 60 -32.54 6.92 -24.51
C GLY A 60 -31.39 6.22 -23.77
N GLN A 61 -31.71 5.52 -22.67
CA GLN A 61 -30.74 4.82 -21.81
C GLN A 61 -29.67 4.04 -22.58
N ARG A 62 -30.09 3.13 -23.48
CA ARG A 62 -29.17 2.24 -24.20
C ARG A 62 -28.24 2.99 -25.17
N GLU A 63 -28.75 4.04 -25.81
CA GLU A 63 -27.96 4.88 -26.71
C GLU A 63 -26.96 5.72 -25.92
N ALA A 64 -27.38 6.24 -24.76
CA ALA A 64 -26.53 7.00 -23.86
C ALA A 64 -25.40 6.13 -23.29
N GLU A 65 -25.68 4.89 -22.90
CA GLU A 65 -24.66 3.93 -22.43
C GLU A 65 -23.60 3.64 -23.51
N ASP A 66 -23.99 3.39 -24.76
CA ASP A 66 -23.02 3.11 -25.83
C ASP A 66 -22.24 4.36 -26.26
N LEU A 67 -22.86 5.55 -26.21
CA LEU A 67 -22.22 6.79 -26.64
C LEU A 67 -21.35 7.44 -25.56
N ILE A 68 -21.82 7.48 -24.31
CA ILE A 68 -21.21 8.26 -23.22
C ILE A 68 -20.38 7.37 -22.28
N CYS A 69 -20.88 6.19 -21.92
CA CYS A 69 -20.23 5.35 -20.90
C CYS A 69 -19.13 4.45 -21.45
N LYS A 70 -19.16 4.13 -22.74
CA LYS A 70 -18.26 3.15 -23.35
C LYS A 70 -16.77 3.51 -23.14
N GLY A 71 -16.07 2.67 -22.39
CA GLY A 71 -14.65 2.84 -22.07
C GLY A 71 -14.35 3.90 -21.00
N ALA A 72 -15.36 4.57 -20.44
CA ALA A 72 -15.19 5.47 -19.31
C ALA A 72 -14.79 4.69 -18.05
N SER A 73 -14.04 5.32 -17.14
CA SER A 73 -13.68 4.74 -15.85
C SER A 73 -14.81 4.98 -14.83
N THR A 74 -15.36 3.91 -14.26
CA THR A 74 -16.47 3.94 -13.29
C THR A 74 -16.20 3.02 -12.11
N PHE A 75 -16.18 3.56 -10.89
CA PHE A 75 -15.82 2.80 -9.70
C PHE A 75 -17.05 2.41 -8.88
N THR A 76 -17.01 1.23 -8.28
CA THR A 76 -18.01 0.80 -7.30
C THR A 76 -17.39 0.83 -5.91
N GLY A 77 -18.07 1.48 -4.96
CA GLY A 77 -17.64 1.56 -3.56
C GLY A 77 -18.10 0.32 -2.78
N PHE A 78 -17.21 -0.24 -1.97
CA PHE A 78 -17.52 -1.37 -1.10
C PHE A 78 -17.09 -1.09 0.34
N ARG A 79 -17.88 -1.57 1.29
CA ARG A 79 -17.53 -1.54 2.72
C ARG A 79 -17.68 -2.93 3.32
N GLU A 80 -16.73 -3.31 4.14
CA GLU A 80 -16.74 -4.55 4.90
C GLU A 80 -16.65 -4.20 6.39
N GLU A 81 -17.61 -4.67 7.20
CA GLU A 81 -17.53 -4.48 8.65
C GLU A 81 -16.40 -5.34 9.23
N VAL A 82 -15.59 -4.77 10.11
CA VAL A 82 -14.49 -5.51 10.73
C VAL A 82 -15.06 -6.50 11.74
N THR A 83 -14.75 -7.78 11.53
CA THR A 83 -15.17 -8.85 12.43
C THR A 83 -14.82 -8.52 13.88
N HIS A 84 -15.82 -8.67 14.76
CA HIS A 84 -15.73 -8.42 16.21
C HIS A 84 -15.46 -6.95 16.61
N ALA A 85 -15.60 -6.00 15.69
CA ALA A 85 -15.52 -4.57 15.96
C ALA A 85 -16.70 -3.82 15.31
N PRO A 86 -17.91 -3.90 15.89
CA PRO A 86 -19.10 -3.27 15.31
C PRO A 86 -18.92 -1.78 15.08
N GLY A 87 -19.33 -1.29 13.92
CA GLY A 87 -19.17 0.12 13.54
C GLY A 87 -17.79 0.50 12.98
N HIS A 88 -16.85 -0.46 12.92
CA HIS A 88 -15.58 -0.30 12.23
C HIS A 88 -15.66 -0.94 10.84
N TYR A 89 -15.18 -0.23 9.81
CA TYR A 89 -15.29 -0.69 8.42
C TYR A 89 -13.95 -0.61 7.69
N LYS A 90 -13.68 -1.60 6.84
CA LYS A 90 -12.73 -1.49 5.74
C LYS A 90 -13.47 -0.92 4.53
N LEU A 91 -12.82 -0.03 3.79
CA LEU A 91 -13.44 0.71 2.69
C LEU A 91 -12.62 0.47 1.42
N PHE A 92 -13.31 0.32 0.29
CA PHE A 92 -12.70 0.03 -1.00
C PHE A 92 -13.43 0.79 -2.11
N ALA A 93 -12.70 1.08 -3.19
CA ALA A 93 -13.27 1.35 -4.50
C ALA A 93 -12.72 0.32 -5.48
N ILE A 94 -13.55 -0.19 -6.38
CA ILE A 94 -13.17 -1.23 -7.34
C ILE A 94 -13.50 -0.78 -8.74
N MET A 95 -12.59 -1.07 -9.66
CA MET A 95 -12.85 -1.07 -11.09
C MET A 95 -13.17 -2.49 -11.56
N GLU A 96 -14.43 -2.77 -11.90
CA GLU A 96 -14.84 -4.11 -12.33
C GLU A 96 -14.19 -4.53 -13.67
N SER A 97 -13.87 -3.55 -14.52
CA SER A 97 -13.23 -3.77 -15.82
C SER A 97 -11.70 -3.62 -15.78
N GLU A 98 -11.07 -3.79 -14.61
CA GLU A 98 -9.61 -3.74 -14.50
C GLU A 98 -8.95 -4.92 -15.25
N SER A 99 -7.86 -4.64 -15.97
CA SER A 99 -7.07 -5.66 -16.67
C SER A 99 -5.57 -5.36 -16.51
N SER A 100 -4.69 -6.28 -16.93
CA SER A 100 -3.24 -6.07 -16.88
C SER A 100 -2.79 -4.83 -17.65
N ASP A 101 -3.49 -4.50 -18.74
CA ASP A 101 -3.17 -3.40 -19.64
C ASP A 101 -3.91 -2.11 -19.27
N ARG A 102 -4.89 -2.20 -18.36
CA ARG A 102 -5.72 -1.09 -17.90
C ARG A 102 -5.83 -1.12 -16.37
N THR A 103 -4.83 -0.51 -15.72
CA THR A 103 -4.72 -0.41 -14.26
C THR A 103 -4.04 0.90 -13.86
N ASP A 104 -4.36 1.39 -12.67
CA ASP A 104 -3.72 2.52 -12.01
C ASP A 104 -2.54 2.11 -11.11
N LYS A 105 -2.38 0.80 -10.85
CA LYS A 105 -1.31 0.24 -10.01
C LYS A 105 0.06 0.27 -10.70
N ALA A 106 1.10 0.58 -9.92
CA ALA A 106 2.47 0.29 -10.32
C ALA A 106 2.70 -1.24 -10.39
N THR A 107 3.39 -1.68 -11.43
CA THR A 107 3.86 -3.07 -11.55
C THR A 107 5.00 -3.33 -10.57
N PHE A 108 5.01 -4.49 -9.91
CA PHE A 108 6.19 -4.94 -9.17
C PHE A 108 7.26 -5.41 -10.14
N GLN A 109 8.47 -4.86 -10.02
CA GLN A 109 9.59 -5.16 -10.91
C GLN A 109 10.27 -6.50 -10.58
N ASP A 110 10.05 -7.01 -9.36
CA ASP A 110 10.56 -8.30 -8.90
C ASP A 110 9.48 -9.02 -8.08
N ALA A 111 9.39 -10.34 -8.20
CA ALA A 111 8.45 -11.17 -7.47
C ALA A 111 8.64 -11.09 -5.93
N ALA A 112 9.86 -10.81 -5.46
CA ALA A 112 10.13 -10.62 -4.04
C ALA A 112 9.42 -9.37 -3.45
N PHE A 113 9.13 -8.36 -4.27
CA PHE A 113 8.41 -7.16 -3.81
C PHE A 113 6.92 -7.42 -3.58
N GLU A 114 6.36 -8.46 -4.20
CA GLU A 114 4.98 -8.88 -3.96
C GLU A 114 4.75 -9.39 -2.54
N ASP A 115 5.82 -9.77 -1.83
CA ASP A 115 5.74 -10.23 -0.44
C ASP A 115 5.30 -9.13 0.55
N ILE A 116 5.17 -7.88 0.08
CA ILE A 116 4.63 -6.74 0.83
C ILE A 116 3.17 -6.95 1.24
N SER A 117 2.47 -7.89 0.61
CA SER A 117 1.07 -8.20 0.89
C SER A 117 0.88 -9.71 0.96
N LEU A 118 -0.15 -10.16 1.70
CA LEU A 118 -0.44 -11.58 1.86
C LEU A 118 -1.93 -11.84 1.85
N THR A 119 -2.37 -12.60 0.86
CA THR A 119 -3.73 -13.11 0.73
C THR A 119 -3.83 -14.44 1.48
N VAL A 120 -3.80 -14.39 2.81
CA VAL A 120 -3.88 -15.57 3.70
C VAL A 120 -5.16 -16.39 3.48
N MET A 121 -6.18 -15.80 2.85
CA MET A 121 -7.57 -16.23 3.04
C MET A 121 -8.14 -17.22 2.02
N THR A 122 -7.42 -17.55 0.94
CA THR A 122 -7.90 -18.52 -0.06
C THR A 122 -6.72 -19.29 -0.64
N GLY A 123 -6.61 -20.58 -0.36
CA GLY A 123 -5.69 -21.43 -1.10
C GLY A 123 -5.92 -21.22 -2.61
N ILE A 124 -4.84 -20.92 -3.32
CA ILE A 124 -4.71 -20.89 -4.79
C ILE A 124 -5.88 -20.20 -5.52
N GLY A 125 -5.63 -18.96 -5.93
CA GLY A 125 -6.40 -18.28 -6.97
C GLY A 125 -6.11 -16.80 -6.95
N GLU A 126 -5.74 -16.25 -8.10
CA GLU A 126 -5.43 -14.86 -8.40
C GLU A 126 -6.64 -13.92 -8.16
N SER A 127 -7.37 -14.02 -7.05
CA SER A 127 -8.36 -13.02 -6.70
C SER A 127 -7.58 -11.75 -6.34
N SER A 128 -7.40 -10.87 -7.32
CA SER A 128 -6.75 -9.55 -7.21
C SER A 128 -7.41 -8.61 -6.20
N MET A 129 -8.43 -9.08 -5.47
CA MET A 129 -9.36 -8.24 -4.73
C MET A 129 -8.74 -7.74 -3.40
N PRO A 130 -8.87 -6.44 -3.10
CA PRO A 130 -8.18 -5.83 -1.96
C PRO A 130 -8.64 -6.32 -0.58
N TRP A 131 -9.88 -6.79 -0.41
CA TRP A 131 -10.40 -7.25 0.89
C TRP A 131 -9.88 -8.61 1.34
N VAL A 132 -9.34 -9.41 0.42
CA VAL A 132 -8.79 -10.75 0.72
C VAL A 132 -7.43 -10.63 1.42
N SER A 133 -6.77 -9.47 1.30
CA SER A 133 -5.47 -9.25 1.91
C SER A 133 -5.56 -9.09 3.43
N LEU A 134 -4.59 -9.66 4.14
CA LEU A 134 -4.45 -9.48 5.59
C LEU A 134 -4.06 -8.04 5.94
N ASP A 135 -3.12 -7.45 5.20
CA ASP A 135 -2.75 -6.05 5.38
C ASP A 135 -3.84 -5.13 4.82
N GLN A 136 -4.32 -4.22 5.67
CA GLN A 136 -5.34 -3.23 5.32
C GLN A 136 -4.86 -1.84 5.75
N PRO A 137 -4.90 -0.82 4.86
CA PRO A 137 -5.23 -0.93 3.44
C PRO A 137 -4.21 -1.80 2.68
N CYS A 138 -4.69 -2.49 1.66
CA CYS A 138 -3.88 -3.46 0.92
C CYS A 138 -2.69 -2.80 0.21
N MET A 139 -1.47 -3.18 0.59
CA MET A 139 -0.22 -2.63 0.08
C MET A 139 0.01 -2.93 -1.41
N ARG A 140 -0.67 -3.94 -1.97
CA ARG A 140 -0.69 -4.20 -3.42
C ARG A 140 -1.26 -3.03 -4.22
N TYR A 141 -2.04 -2.18 -3.57
CA TYR A 141 -2.64 -0.97 -4.13
C TYR A 141 -1.94 0.32 -3.67
N ALA A 142 -0.89 0.24 -2.86
CA ALA A 142 -0.25 1.42 -2.26
C ALA A 142 0.41 2.36 -3.28
N PHE A 143 0.84 1.81 -4.41
CA PHE A 143 1.70 2.48 -5.38
C PHE A 143 0.96 2.67 -6.71
N GLY A 144 0.77 3.92 -7.13
CA GLY A 144 0.25 4.25 -8.45
C GLY A 144 1.33 4.24 -9.53
N ARG A 145 0.94 4.19 -10.81
CA ARG A 145 1.88 4.09 -11.95
C ARG A 145 2.92 5.22 -12.03
N SER A 146 2.58 6.43 -11.57
CA SER A 146 3.53 7.55 -11.49
C SER A 146 4.24 7.56 -10.12
N PRO A 147 5.55 7.81 -10.04
CA PRO A 147 6.25 7.88 -8.76
C PRO A 147 5.63 8.91 -7.82
N GLY A 148 5.54 8.59 -6.52
CA GLY A 148 4.92 9.46 -5.53
C GLY A 148 3.39 9.49 -5.55
N THR A 149 2.75 8.67 -6.40
CA THR A 149 1.30 8.50 -6.44
C THR A 149 0.83 7.19 -5.79
N THR A 150 -0.45 7.15 -5.44
CA THR A 150 -1.17 5.99 -4.91
C THR A 150 -2.41 5.70 -5.75
N THR A 151 -3.07 4.56 -5.54
CA THR A 151 -4.35 4.24 -6.21
C THR A 151 -5.54 4.82 -5.46
N LEU A 152 -6.68 4.97 -6.14
CA LEU A 152 -7.92 5.39 -5.50
C LEU A 152 -8.35 4.40 -4.39
N THR A 153 -8.18 3.11 -4.67
CA THR A 153 -8.49 2.02 -3.73
C THR A 153 -7.72 2.16 -2.43
N PHE A 154 -6.41 2.41 -2.50
CA PHE A 154 -5.58 2.58 -1.30
C PHE A 154 -5.89 3.88 -0.57
N TYR A 155 -6.08 4.98 -1.31
CA TYR A 155 -6.47 6.27 -0.74
C TYR A 155 -7.76 6.16 0.09
N ILE A 156 -8.80 5.54 -0.48
CA ILE A 156 -10.07 5.29 0.21
C ILE A 156 -9.88 4.34 1.40
N GLY A 157 -9.07 3.29 1.24
CA GLY A 157 -8.78 2.32 2.29
C GLY A 157 -8.20 2.95 3.56
N LYS A 158 -7.40 4.01 3.45
CA LYS A 158 -6.86 4.76 4.60
C LYS A 158 -7.92 5.46 5.46
N SER A 159 -9.11 5.68 4.91
CA SER A 159 -10.26 6.21 5.67
C SER A 159 -10.97 5.13 6.50
N GLY A 160 -10.67 3.86 6.27
CA GLY A 160 -11.18 2.74 7.05
C GLY A 160 -10.63 2.66 8.49
N SER A 161 -11.23 1.77 9.27
CA SER A 161 -10.80 1.45 10.64
C SER A 161 -9.68 0.41 10.62
N LEU A 162 -8.43 0.88 10.57
CA LEU A 162 -7.26 0.01 10.36
C LEU A 162 -6.80 -0.77 11.60
N ALA A 163 -7.19 -0.35 12.80
CA ALA A 163 -6.80 -0.99 14.06
C ALA A 163 -7.88 -0.85 15.13
N PRO A 164 -9.06 -1.48 14.97
CA PRO A 164 -10.06 -1.48 16.03
C PRO A 164 -9.52 -2.17 17.29
N THR A 165 -9.78 -1.60 18.46
CA THR A 165 -9.37 -2.22 19.73
C THR A 165 -10.32 -3.38 20.02
N VAL A 166 -9.87 -4.60 19.74
CA VAL A 166 -10.65 -5.79 20.06
C VAL A 166 -9.96 -6.57 21.17
N HIS A 167 -10.67 -6.78 22.28
CA HIS A 167 -10.16 -7.49 23.44
C HIS A 167 -10.30 -9.00 23.28
N TYR A 168 -9.31 -9.63 22.65
CA TYR A 168 -9.14 -11.08 22.69
C TYR A 168 -8.21 -11.43 23.86
N GLY A 169 -8.81 -11.63 25.04
CA GLY A 169 -8.05 -11.93 26.26
C GLY A 169 -8.32 -13.34 26.74
N SER A 170 -7.60 -14.33 26.20
CA SER A 170 -7.59 -15.67 26.80
C SER A 170 -6.63 -15.72 27.98
N LYS A 171 -6.99 -16.47 29.02
CA LYS A 171 -6.09 -16.79 30.16
C LYS A 171 -5.39 -18.15 29.99
N ALA A 172 -5.72 -18.90 28.94
CA ALA A 172 -5.12 -20.21 28.67
C ALA A 172 -3.63 -20.05 28.38
N LYS A 173 -2.79 -20.87 29.01
CA LYS A 173 -1.33 -20.84 28.86
C LYS A 173 -0.86 -22.11 28.17
N PRO A 174 0.20 -22.04 27.36
CA PRO A 174 0.80 -23.23 26.80
C PRO A 174 1.58 -23.99 27.89
N ARG A 175 1.87 -25.26 27.64
CA ARG A 175 2.78 -26.05 28.47
C ARG A 175 4.22 -25.57 28.30
N LYS A 176 5.04 -25.70 29.34
CA LYS A 176 6.45 -25.27 29.27
C LYS A 176 7.25 -26.24 28.40
N MET A 177 7.95 -25.71 27.39
CA MET A 177 8.84 -26.48 26.53
C MET A 177 10.26 -25.89 26.51
N LYS A 178 11.26 -26.77 26.38
CA LYS A 178 12.65 -26.36 26.13
C LYS A 178 12.81 -25.97 24.65
N LEU A 179 13.66 -24.99 24.36
CA LEU A 179 13.89 -24.50 23.00
C LEU A 179 14.27 -25.65 22.04
N ILE A 180 15.12 -26.58 22.48
CA ILE A 180 15.57 -27.69 21.65
C ILE A 180 14.40 -28.59 21.18
N ALA A 181 13.45 -28.88 22.08
CA ALA A 181 12.28 -29.68 21.77
C ALA A 181 11.31 -28.94 20.83
N ILE A 182 11.24 -27.61 20.94
CA ILE A 182 10.47 -26.77 20.02
C ILE A 182 11.07 -26.82 18.62
N LEU A 183 12.40 -26.65 18.48
CA LEU A 183 13.09 -26.68 17.20
C LEU A 183 13.02 -28.07 16.53
N GLU A 184 13.14 -29.14 17.30
CA GLU A 184 12.93 -30.51 16.79
C GLU A 184 11.53 -30.68 16.21
N ARG A 185 10.49 -30.23 16.93
CA ARG A 185 9.12 -30.32 16.44
C ARG A 185 8.87 -29.46 15.21
N LEU A 186 9.38 -28.23 15.18
CA LEU A 186 9.27 -27.35 14.01
C LEU A 186 9.90 -27.98 12.77
N ARG A 187 11.07 -28.60 12.92
CA ARG A 187 11.71 -29.36 11.85
C ARG A 187 10.85 -30.55 11.41
N ASP A 188 10.33 -31.33 12.36
CA ASP A 188 9.52 -32.50 12.04
C ASP A 188 8.21 -32.11 11.33
N LEU A 189 7.58 -30.99 11.72
CA LEU A 189 6.41 -30.43 11.02
C LEU A 189 6.74 -29.93 9.61
N TYR A 190 7.93 -29.36 9.41
CA TYR A 190 8.38 -28.95 8.07
C TYR A 190 8.61 -30.14 7.15
N ILE A 191 9.22 -31.22 7.65
CA ILE A 191 9.56 -32.42 6.85
C ILE A 191 8.33 -33.30 6.60
N CYS A 192 7.57 -33.58 7.66
CA CYS A 192 6.52 -34.60 7.64
C CYS A 192 5.10 -34.02 7.55
N GLY A 193 4.93 -32.70 7.70
CA GLY A 193 3.62 -32.10 7.90
C GLY A 193 2.91 -32.63 9.16
N LEU A 194 1.57 -32.60 9.14
CA LEU A 194 0.76 -33.35 10.09
C LEU A 194 0.54 -34.77 9.54
N GLN A 195 1.07 -35.78 10.23
CA GLN A 195 0.93 -37.18 9.81
C GLN A 195 -0.52 -37.66 9.92
N GLU A 196 -1.28 -37.59 8.82
CA GLU A 196 -2.74 -37.80 8.77
C GLU A 196 -3.20 -39.17 9.30
N ASP A 197 -2.35 -40.20 9.17
CA ASP A 197 -2.72 -41.58 9.55
C ASP A 197 -2.65 -41.86 11.06
N ASN A 198 -2.15 -40.92 11.89
CA ASN A 198 -1.89 -41.17 13.31
C ASN A 198 -2.56 -40.14 14.25
N PHE A 199 -3.89 -40.12 14.24
CA PHE A 199 -4.73 -39.23 15.05
C PHE A 199 -4.44 -39.31 16.56
N GLU A 200 -4.18 -40.52 17.08
CA GLU A 200 -3.89 -40.73 18.51
C GLU A 200 -2.56 -40.07 18.91
N TRP A 201 -1.53 -40.20 18.06
CA TRP A 201 -0.26 -39.54 18.30
C TRP A 201 -0.35 -38.03 18.19
N GLN A 202 -1.11 -37.50 17.21
CA GLN A 202 -1.33 -36.06 17.08
C GLN A 202 -2.01 -35.47 18.32
N TYR A 203 -3.05 -36.15 18.82
CA TYR A 203 -3.74 -35.77 20.05
C TYR A 203 -2.78 -35.78 21.25
N ARG A 204 -2.08 -36.90 21.48
CA ARG A 204 -1.13 -37.03 22.60
C ARG A 204 -0.04 -35.97 22.52
N TYR A 205 0.54 -35.74 21.35
CA TYR A 205 1.58 -34.73 21.21
C TYR A 205 1.06 -33.33 21.54
N LEU A 206 -0.10 -32.94 20.98
CA LEU A 206 -0.71 -31.64 21.22
C LEU A 206 -1.00 -31.41 22.72
N TYR A 207 -1.69 -32.35 23.37
CA TYR A 207 -2.21 -32.14 24.73
C TYR A 207 -1.26 -32.59 25.86
N ASP A 208 -0.29 -33.47 25.59
CA ASP A 208 0.73 -33.84 26.58
C ASP A 208 1.91 -32.86 26.55
N LYS A 209 2.23 -32.28 25.37
CA LYS A 209 3.45 -31.46 25.18
C LYS A 209 3.20 -29.98 24.95
N LEU A 210 2.15 -29.59 24.21
CA LEU A 210 1.99 -28.19 23.76
C LEU A 210 0.98 -27.40 24.59
N ILE A 211 -0.24 -27.93 24.76
CA ILE A 211 -1.36 -27.25 25.41
C ILE A 211 -2.07 -28.17 26.41
N GLU A 212 -2.98 -27.64 27.21
CA GLU A 212 -3.83 -28.43 28.12
C GLU A 212 -5.19 -28.66 27.47
N ASP A 213 -5.71 -29.89 27.54
CA ASP A 213 -7.10 -30.19 27.17
C ASP A 213 -8.02 -29.78 28.34
N PRO A 214 -8.91 -28.81 28.17
CA PRO A 214 -9.81 -28.37 29.23
C PRO A 214 -10.84 -29.43 29.65
N GLU A 215 -11.17 -30.39 28.77
CA GLU A 215 -12.19 -31.43 28.98
C GLU A 215 -11.60 -32.85 28.96
N ALA A 216 -10.29 -33.01 29.16
CA ALA A 216 -9.56 -34.28 29.05
C ALA A 216 -10.18 -35.46 29.85
N ASN A 217 -10.80 -35.16 30.99
CA ASN A 217 -11.40 -36.17 31.87
C ASN A 217 -12.88 -36.47 31.56
N THR A 218 -13.54 -35.60 30.79
CA THR A 218 -14.99 -35.66 30.52
C THR A 218 -15.29 -35.98 29.07
N ASN A 219 -14.63 -35.28 28.14
CA ASN A 219 -14.80 -35.41 26.71
C ASN A 219 -13.49 -35.00 26.00
N PRO A 220 -12.51 -35.94 25.89
CA PRO A 220 -11.23 -35.66 25.24
C PRO A 220 -11.40 -35.10 23.82
N HIS A 221 -10.68 -34.02 23.51
CA HIS A 221 -10.78 -33.30 22.24
C HIS A 221 -10.05 -34.00 21.07
N TYR A 222 -10.50 -35.20 20.68
CA TYR A 222 -9.95 -35.92 19.52
C TYR A 222 -10.27 -35.24 18.18
N ASP A 223 -11.39 -34.52 18.11
CA ASP A 223 -11.83 -33.84 16.89
C ASP A 223 -10.92 -32.64 16.55
N ARG A 224 -10.54 -32.52 15.27
CA ARG A 224 -9.61 -31.48 14.83
C ARG A 224 -10.18 -30.08 15.00
N ALA A 225 -11.50 -29.87 14.86
CA ALA A 225 -12.10 -28.55 15.05
C ALA A 225 -12.01 -28.12 16.52
N MET A 226 -12.14 -29.05 17.47
CA MET A 226 -11.90 -28.79 18.90
C MET A 226 -10.43 -28.44 19.18
N GLN A 227 -9.48 -29.19 18.60
CA GLN A 227 -8.05 -28.88 18.70
C GLN A 227 -7.70 -27.50 18.14
N MET A 228 -8.29 -27.13 17.00
CA MET A 228 -8.15 -25.80 16.41
C MET A 228 -8.69 -24.72 17.34
N ALA A 229 -9.86 -24.94 17.95
CA ALA A 229 -10.45 -24.00 18.90
C ALA A 229 -9.58 -23.79 20.16
N ASP A 230 -8.94 -24.85 20.67
CA ASP A 230 -8.03 -24.76 21.80
C ASP A 230 -6.75 -24.01 21.45
N LEU A 231 -6.14 -24.32 20.29
CA LEU A 231 -4.98 -23.59 19.77
C LEU A 231 -5.29 -22.11 19.57
N LEU A 232 -6.44 -21.78 18.96
CA LEU A 232 -6.93 -20.40 18.83
C LEU A 232 -7.04 -19.72 20.19
N THR A 233 -7.54 -20.45 21.20
CA THR A 233 -7.69 -19.93 22.56
C THR A 233 -6.34 -19.67 23.22
N VAL A 234 -5.33 -20.53 23.02
CA VAL A 234 -3.98 -20.33 23.57
C VAL A 234 -3.22 -19.21 22.84
N LEU A 235 -3.31 -19.13 21.52
CA LEU A 235 -2.68 -18.05 20.72
C LEU A 235 -3.32 -16.67 20.98
N SER A 236 -4.60 -16.65 21.36
CA SER A 236 -5.28 -15.42 21.80
C SER A 236 -4.84 -14.91 23.17
N ASN A 237 -3.84 -15.51 23.82
CA ASN A 237 -3.29 -15.00 25.09
C ASN A 237 -2.52 -13.68 24.86
N PRO A 238 -2.76 -12.61 25.66
CA PRO A 238 -2.04 -11.34 25.55
C PRO A 238 -0.53 -11.48 25.83
N ASP A 239 -0.09 -12.52 26.54
CA ASP A 239 1.31 -12.85 26.80
C ASP A 239 2.07 -13.31 25.54
N TRP A 240 1.48 -13.34 24.35
CA TRP A 240 2.21 -13.54 23.09
C TRP A 240 2.62 -12.22 22.45
N VAL A 241 3.68 -12.24 21.62
CA VAL A 241 4.03 -11.07 20.82
C VAL A 241 2.88 -10.78 19.86
N ASP A 242 2.45 -9.53 19.76
CA ASP A 242 1.34 -9.17 18.87
C ASP A 242 1.88 -8.73 17.51
N PHE A 243 1.91 -9.65 16.55
CA PHE A 243 2.39 -9.37 15.20
C PHE A 243 1.41 -8.57 14.34
N SER A 244 0.22 -8.22 14.83
CA SER A 244 -0.65 -7.26 14.14
C SER A 244 -0.16 -5.81 14.30
N LEU A 245 0.81 -5.58 15.19
CA LEU A 245 1.38 -4.27 15.45
C LEU A 245 2.68 -4.08 14.63
N PRO A 246 2.76 -3.06 13.75
CA PRO A 246 3.91 -2.83 12.88
C PRO A 246 5.27 -2.83 13.58
N ARG A 247 5.35 -2.36 14.83
CA ARG A 247 6.59 -2.35 15.62
C ARG A 247 7.22 -3.73 15.83
N ASN A 248 6.44 -4.81 15.70
CA ASN A 248 6.89 -6.18 15.89
C ASN A 248 7.21 -6.88 14.55
N HIS A 249 7.11 -6.19 13.40
CA HIS A 249 7.26 -6.81 12.08
C HIS A 249 8.70 -7.12 11.65
N VAL A 250 9.70 -6.61 12.37
CA VAL A 250 11.11 -7.02 12.16
C VAL A 250 11.34 -8.32 12.93
N VAL A 251 10.95 -9.44 12.32
CA VAL A 251 10.86 -10.76 12.94
C VAL A 251 12.21 -11.26 13.45
N ALA A 252 13.31 -10.91 12.78
CA ALA A 252 14.67 -11.28 13.21
C ALA A 252 15.04 -10.81 14.62
N LYS A 253 14.46 -9.70 15.10
CA LYS A 253 14.69 -9.23 16.48
C LYS A 253 14.27 -10.25 17.55
N TYR A 254 13.42 -11.21 17.19
CA TYR A 254 12.91 -12.23 18.09
C TYR A 254 13.67 -13.55 17.96
N PHE A 255 13.78 -14.13 16.76
CA PHE A 255 14.41 -15.44 16.59
C PHE A 255 15.94 -15.40 16.67
N ASP A 256 16.55 -14.27 16.34
CA ASP A 256 17.99 -14.05 16.47
C ASP A 256 18.36 -13.26 17.75
N SER A 257 17.40 -13.06 18.66
CA SER A 257 17.64 -12.35 19.91
C SER A 257 18.74 -13.00 20.74
N ALA A 258 19.62 -12.18 21.35
CA ALA A 258 20.56 -12.65 22.36
C ALA A 258 19.86 -13.10 23.65
N ASP A 259 18.63 -12.64 23.91
CA ASP A 259 17.83 -13.08 25.07
C ASP A 259 17.12 -14.41 24.74
N GLU A 260 17.57 -15.48 25.39
CA GLU A 260 17.01 -16.83 25.24
C GLU A 260 15.51 -16.88 25.61
N LYS A 261 15.02 -16.02 26.51
CA LYS A 261 13.59 -15.97 26.86
C LYS A 261 12.76 -15.42 25.70
N ILE A 262 13.24 -14.37 25.04
CA ILE A 262 12.59 -13.79 23.86
C ILE A 262 12.60 -14.82 22.73
N LYS A 263 13.76 -15.41 22.45
CA LYS A 263 13.93 -16.44 21.42
C LYS A 263 13.01 -17.65 21.66
N ARG A 264 13.01 -18.19 22.88
CA ARG A 264 12.14 -19.33 23.24
C ARG A 264 10.66 -18.99 23.14
N ARG A 265 10.25 -17.79 23.58
CA ARG A 265 8.85 -17.35 23.48
C ARG A 265 8.42 -17.23 22.02
N PHE A 266 9.26 -16.68 21.15
CA PHE A 266 9.01 -16.59 19.72
C PHE A 266 8.81 -17.96 19.08
N PHE A 267 9.78 -18.87 19.24
CA PHE A 267 9.70 -20.19 18.62
C PHE A 267 8.52 -21.01 19.13
N HIS A 268 8.14 -20.82 20.40
CA HIS A 268 6.96 -21.47 20.96
C HIS A 268 5.67 -20.94 20.33
N GLN A 269 5.53 -19.62 20.18
CA GLN A 269 4.40 -19.00 19.50
C GLN A 269 4.31 -19.47 18.04
N LEU A 270 5.45 -19.47 17.34
CA LEU A 270 5.57 -19.96 15.97
C LEU A 270 5.15 -21.43 15.83
N LEU A 271 5.58 -22.29 16.77
CA LEU A 271 5.20 -23.70 16.76
C LEU A 271 3.68 -23.88 16.88
N LEU A 272 3.04 -23.18 17.82
CA LEU A 272 1.58 -23.24 17.98
C LEU A 272 0.85 -22.70 16.73
N ALA A 273 1.38 -21.64 16.12
CA ALA A 273 0.84 -21.07 14.89
C ALA A 273 0.97 -22.03 13.69
N ILE A 274 2.10 -22.73 13.55
CA ILE A 274 2.30 -23.75 12.51
C ILE A 274 1.38 -24.96 12.73
N GLU A 275 1.23 -25.44 13.97
CA GLU A 275 0.30 -26.54 14.30
C GLU A 275 -1.15 -26.18 13.94
N LEU A 276 -1.55 -24.92 14.17
CA LEU A 276 -2.87 -24.39 13.79
C LEU A 276 -2.99 -24.23 12.26
N HIS A 277 -1.98 -23.65 11.61
CA HIS A 277 -1.95 -23.46 10.15
C HIS A 277 -2.12 -24.80 9.43
N LEU A 278 -1.30 -25.80 9.76
CA LEU A 278 -1.38 -27.12 9.14
C LEU A 278 -2.73 -27.81 9.40
N ARG A 279 -3.37 -27.60 10.57
CA ARG A 279 -4.72 -28.14 10.85
C ARG A 279 -5.79 -27.47 10.01
N ILE A 280 -5.73 -26.14 9.85
CA ILE A 280 -6.67 -25.38 9.00
C ILE A 280 -6.56 -25.83 7.54
N HIS A 281 -5.34 -26.06 7.07
CA HIS A 281 -5.05 -26.42 5.68
C HIS A 281 -5.10 -27.91 5.38
N ALA A 282 -5.45 -28.74 6.37
CA ALA A 282 -5.65 -30.18 6.18
C ALA A 282 -6.71 -30.47 5.08
N PRO A 283 -6.56 -31.56 4.32
CA PRO A 283 -7.39 -31.86 3.15
C PRO A 283 -8.87 -32.07 3.47
N ASP A 284 -9.19 -32.43 4.71
CA ASP A 284 -10.57 -32.68 5.18
C ASP A 284 -11.47 -31.44 5.17
N HIS A 285 -10.88 -30.24 5.10
CA HIS A 285 -11.63 -28.99 5.12
C HIS A 285 -11.88 -28.46 3.71
N GLY A 286 -13.15 -28.28 3.35
CA GLY A 286 -13.53 -27.60 2.12
C GLY A 286 -13.15 -26.11 2.13
N GLU A 287 -12.82 -25.54 0.97
CA GLU A 287 -12.36 -24.15 0.83
C GLU A 287 -13.33 -23.11 1.42
N ASN A 288 -14.65 -23.34 1.31
CA ASN A 288 -15.65 -22.45 1.90
C ASN A 288 -15.60 -22.41 3.43
N ALA A 289 -15.33 -23.55 4.07
CA ALA A 289 -15.20 -23.62 5.53
C ALA A 289 -13.92 -22.92 6.00
N LYS A 290 -12.80 -23.12 5.29
CA LYS A 290 -11.53 -22.42 5.55
C LYS A 290 -11.71 -20.90 5.47
N ARG A 291 -12.29 -20.40 4.37
CA ARG A 291 -12.57 -18.96 4.17
C ARG A 291 -13.39 -18.37 5.31
N LYS A 292 -14.45 -19.07 5.73
CA LYS A 292 -15.32 -18.63 6.82
C LYS A 292 -14.60 -18.60 8.17
N LEU A 293 -13.74 -19.57 8.45
CA LEU A 293 -12.93 -19.56 9.66
C LEU A 293 -11.92 -18.41 9.66
N LEU A 294 -11.17 -18.26 8.57
CA LEU A 294 -10.12 -17.24 8.44
C LEU A 294 -10.67 -15.82 8.56
N SER A 295 -11.87 -15.55 8.03
CA SER A 295 -12.52 -14.23 8.16
C SER A 295 -13.00 -13.91 9.58
N GLN A 296 -13.09 -14.92 10.45
CA GLN A 296 -13.54 -14.78 11.83
C GLN A 296 -12.39 -14.73 12.85
N LEU A 297 -11.15 -14.89 12.40
CA LEU A 297 -10.00 -14.94 13.29
C LEU A 297 -9.75 -13.59 13.99
N PRO A 298 -9.32 -13.63 15.27
CA PRO A 298 -8.70 -12.47 15.91
C PRO A 298 -7.51 -11.98 15.07
N PRO A 299 -7.33 -10.65 14.87
CA PRO A 299 -6.22 -10.11 14.09
C PRO A 299 -4.88 -10.67 14.56
N LYS A 300 -4.60 -10.66 15.87
CA LYS A 300 -3.38 -11.21 16.44
C LYS A 300 -3.06 -12.62 15.91
N VAL A 301 -4.05 -13.51 15.92
CA VAL A 301 -3.87 -14.89 15.47
C VAL A 301 -3.78 -14.99 13.95
N ALA A 302 -4.50 -14.15 13.20
CA ALA A 302 -4.35 -14.09 11.74
C ALA A 302 -2.92 -13.68 11.32
N TRP A 303 -2.28 -12.76 12.07
CA TRP A 303 -0.88 -12.39 11.86
C TRP A 303 0.11 -13.48 12.32
N ASP A 304 -0.22 -14.26 13.36
CA ASP A 304 0.55 -15.46 13.72
C ASP A 304 0.51 -16.51 12.61
N LEU A 305 -0.64 -16.71 11.96
CA LEU A 305 -0.77 -17.62 10.81
C LEU A 305 0.00 -17.11 9.59
N ALA A 306 -0.01 -15.80 9.32
CA ALA A 306 0.83 -15.19 8.29
C ALA A 306 2.32 -15.43 8.55
N LEU A 307 2.77 -15.30 9.80
CA LEU A 307 4.14 -15.63 10.19
C LEU A 307 4.45 -17.11 9.94
N ALA A 308 3.54 -18.01 10.32
CA ALA A 308 3.70 -19.45 10.13
C ALA A 308 3.82 -19.81 8.63
N GLU A 309 2.96 -19.25 7.79
CA GLU A 309 2.99 -19.43 6.33
C GLU A 309 4.32 -18.92 5.74
N ARG A 310 4.74 -17.70 6.10
CA ARG A 310 6.01 -17.13 5.66
C ARG A 310 7.22 -17.91 6.14
N TRP A 311 7.18 -18.48 7.34
CA TRP A 311 8.24 -19.33 7.87
C TRP A 311 8.35 -20.63 7.07
N LEU A 312 7.25 -21.36 6.92
CA LEU A 312 7.21 -22.63 6.19
C LEU A 312 7.63 -22.49 4.72
N ALA A 313 7.32 -21.35 4.08
CA ALA A 313 7.65 -21.11 2.68
C ALA A 313 9.13 -20.74 2.43
N ASN A 314 9.85 -20.27 3.45
CA ASN A 314 11.15 -19.60 3.26
C ASN A 314 12.29 -20.09 4.16
N MET A 315 12.00 -20.81 5.25
CA MET A 315 13.01 -21.31 6.18
C MET A 315 12.88 -22.81 6.45
N SER A 316 14.02 -23.50 6.51
CA SER A 316 14.11 -24.86 7.10
C SER A 316 15.06 -24.88 8.30
N ILE A 317 14.85 -25.86 9.17
CA ILE A 317 15.67 -26.07 10.37
C ILE A 317 16.47 -27.35 10.16
N SER A 318 17.80 -27.23 10.13
CA SER A 318 18.71 -28.37 10.02
C SER A 318 19.35 -28.67 11.36
N ARG A 319 19.61 -29.96 11.62
CA ARG A 319 20.34 -30.42 12.82
C ARG A 319 21.73 -30.83 12.39
N VAL A 320 22.73 -30.14 12.90
CA VAL A 320 24.15 -30.45 12.65
C VAL A 320 24.70 -31.15 13.88
N GLU A 321 25.16 -32.38 13.69
CA GLU A 321 25.83 -33.15 14.74
C GLU A 321 27.29 -32.68 14.84
N LEU A 322 27.64 -32.10 15.99
CA LEU A 322 29.00 -31.66 16.31
C LEU A 322 29.80 -32.80 16.97
N SER A 323 29.10 -33.70 17.66
CA SER A 323 29.63 -34.92 18.27
C SER A 323 28.50 -35.93 18.51
N PRO A 324 28.79 -37.19 18.90
CA PRO A 324 27.75 -38.20 19.22
C PRO A 324 26.78 -37.78 20.34
N THR A 325 27.14 -36.77 21.14
CA THR A 325 26.33 -36.27 22.27
C THR A 325 25.92 -34.80 22.11
N GLN A 326 26.42 -34.09 21.08
CA GLN A 326 26.16 -32.67 20.88
C GLN A 326 25.69 -32.40 19.46
N SER A 327 24.51 -31.80 19.35
CA SER A 327 23.97 -31.30 18.09
C SER A 327 23.58 -29.84 18.24
N THR A 328 23.82 -29.06 17.19
CA THR A 328 23.32 -27.69 17.06
C THR A 328 22.26 -27.60 15.98
N PHE A 329 21.44 -26.55 16.03
CA PHE A 329 20.45 -26.25 15.01
C PHE A 329 20.95 -25.10 14.15
N THR A 330 20.79 -25.23 12.84
CA THR A 330 21.07 -24.19 11.86
C THR A 330 19.81 -23.89 11.07
N PHE A 331 19.73 -22.67 10.53
CA PHE A 331 18.62 -22.26 9.68
C PHE A 331 19.10 -22.20 8.23
N ASP A 332 18.35 -22.82 7.33
CA ASP A 332 18.64 -22.75 5.89
C ASP A 332 17.68 -21.75 5.23
N LEU A 333 18.25 -20.77 4.53
CA LEU A 333 17.53 -19.66 3.92
C LEU A 333 17.15 -20.02 2.48
N LEU A 334 15.93 -20.53 2.29
CA LEU A 334 15.49 -21.13 1.02
C LEU A 334 15.39 -20.12 -0.14
N ARG A 335 15.22 -18.83 0.17
CA ARG A 335 15.07 -17.76 -0.83
C ARG A 335 16.27 -16.82 -0.94
N LYS A 336 17.40 -17.10 -0.26
CA LYS A 336 18.57 -16.20 -0.21
C LYS A 336 19.00 -15.72 -1.61
N LYS A 337 19.08 -16.62 -2.60
CA LYS A 337 19.44 -16.29 -3.99
C LYS A 337 18.47 -15.28 -4.63
N ARG A 338 17.16 -15.54 -4.54
CA ARG A 338 16.11 -14.62 -5.04
C ARG A 338 16.24 -13.24 -4.39
N GLN A 339 16.48 -13.20 -3.07
CA GLN A 339 16.58 -11.93 -2.33
C GLN A 339 17.83 -11.12 -2.69
N LYS A 340 18.95 -11.77 -3.05
CA LYS A 340 20.13 -11.09 -3.62
C LYS A 340 19.82 -10.45 -4.97
N GLU A 341 19.17 -11.19 -5.87
CA GLU A 341 18.81 -10.72 -7.21
C GLU A 341 17.83 -9.54 -7.12
N ALA A 342 16.82 -9.64 -6.25
CA ALA A 342 15.86 -8.57 -5.98
C ALA A 342 16.53 -7.31 -5.39
N LEU A 343 17.48 -7.45 -4.47
CA LEU A 343 18.23 -6.31 -3.92
C LEU A 343 19.07 -5.60 -5.00
N ARG A 344 19.72 -6.37 -5.89
CA ARG A 344 20.47 -5.81 -7.04
C ARG A 344 19.54 -5.07 -7.99
N SER A 345 18.37 -5.64 -8.30
CA SER A 345 17.35 -5.00 -9.14
C SER A 345 16.84 -3.70 -8.51
N PHE A 346 16.55 -3.72 -7.20
CA PHE A 346 16.15 -2.54 -6.43
C PHE A 346 17.20 -1.41 -6.50
N ALA A 347 18.46 -1.73 -6.23
CA ALA A 347 19.56 -0.77 -6.27
C ALA A 347 19.77 -0.18 -7.68
N SER A 348 19.73 -1.03 -8.71
CA SER A 348 19.86 -0.60 -10.10
C SER A 348 18.72 0.33 -10.53
N LEU A 349 17.47 0.01 -10.15
CA LEU A 349 16.31 0.85 -10.45
C LEU A 349 16.38 2.21 -9.77
N LEU A 350 16.88 2.29 -8.55
CA LEU A 350 17.14 3.54 -7.83
C LEU A 350 18.40 4.27 -8.30
N LYS A 351 19.14 3.72 -9.28
CA LYS A 351 20.44 4.23 -9.73
C LYS A 351 21.39 4.43 -8.54
N TRP A 352 21.49 3.40 -7.69
CA TRP A 352 22.30 3.46 -6.48
C TRP A 352 23.77 3.80 -6.81
N PRO A 353 24.43 4.72 -6.09
CA PRO A 353 25.74 5.24 -6.52
C PRO A 353 26.90 4.24 -6.42
N ASN A 354 26.76 3.19 -5.61
CA ASN A 354 27.84 2.25 -5.30
C ASN A 354 27.49 0.81 -5.67
N MET A 355 27.19 0.57 -6.96
CA MET A 355 26.79 -0.76 -7.44
C MET A 355 27.93 -1.79 -7.36
N GLU A 356 29.18 -1.39 -7.59
CA GLU A 356 30.33 -2.30 -7.58
C GLU A 356 30.56 -2.92 -6.19
N GLU A 357 30.47 -2.09 -5.15
CA GLU A 357 30.60 -2.51 -3.76
C GLU A 357 29.46 -3.45 -3.34
N LEU A 358 28.23 -3.11 -3.75
CA LEU A 358 27.07 -3.97 -3.51
C LEU A 358 27.26 -5.34 -4.17
N ASP A 359 27.73 -5.37 -5.43
CA ASP A 359 27.98 -6.62 -6.14
C ASP A 359 29.07 -7.46 -5.46
N TYR A 360 30.18 -6.83 -5.04
CA TYR A 360 31.23 -7.50 -4.28
C TYR A 360 30.68 -8.17 -2.99
N ILE A 361 29.87 -7.46 -2.21
CA ILE A 361 29.26 -8.01 -0.98
C ILE A 361 28.27 -9.13 -1.30
N LEU A 362 27.44 -8.98 -2.33
CA LEU A 362 26.43 -9.97 -2.70
C LEU A 362 27.02 -11.26 -3.30
N GLU A 363 28.24 -11.21 -3.82
CA GLU A 363 28.94 -12.41 -4.31
C GLU A 363 29.39 -13.35 -3.18
N GLU A 364 29.55 -12.87 -1.94
CA GLU A 364 29.98 -13.66 -0.76
C GLU A 364 31.29 -14.47 -1.01
N LYS A 365 32.21 -13.96 -1.83
CA LYS A 365 33.48 -14.64 -2.14
C LYS A 365 34.53 -14.50 -1.03
N ASP A 366 34.46 -13.44 -0.22
CA ASP A 366 35.42 -13.19 0.85
C ASP A 366 34.98 -13.80 2.18
N SER A 367 35.72 -14.81 2.65
CA SER A 367 35.51 -15.46 3.95
C SER A 367 35.69 -14.55 5.17
N LYS A 368 36.36 -13.40 5.02
CA LYS A 368 36.57 -12.43 6.11
C LYS A 368 35.39 -11.47 6.26
N GLU A 369 34.56 -11.35 5.22
CA GLU A 369 33.38 -10.51 5.27
C GLU A 369 32.33 -11.14 6.18
N LYS A 370 31.59 -10.28 6.87
CA LYS A 370 30.44 -10.71 7.65
C LYS A 370 29.38 -11.22 6.67
N ASN A 371 28.82 -12.40 6.96
CA ASN A 371 27.68 -12.95 6.21
C ASN A 371 26.62 -11.87 6.04
N ILE A 372 26.02 -11.81 4.86
CA ILE A 372 25.12 -10.71 4.50
C ILE A 372 23.94 -10.64 5.48
N GLU A 373 23.32 -11.78 5.81
CA GLU A 373 22.19 -11.89 6.74
C GLU A 373 22.51 -11.40 8.15
N ASP A 374 23.75 -11.56 8.62
CA ASP A 374 24.10 -11.28 10.01
C ASP A 374 24.33 -9.77 10.25
N ARG A 375 24.35 -8.94 9.21
CA ARG A 375 24.70 -7.51 9.28
C ARG A 375 23.79 -6.72 10.21
N SER A 376 22.47 -6.91 10.09
CA SER A 376 21.46 -6.33 10.96
C SER A 376 20.20 -7.19 11.02
N ALA A 377 19.28 -6.88 11.94
CA ALA A 377 17.99 -7.56 12.01
C ALA A 377 17.12 -7.32 10.76
N ASP A 378 17.27 -6.16 10.11
CA ASP A 378 16.52 -5.85 8.89
C ASP A 378 17.04 -6.71 7.73
N THR A 379 18.38 -6.81 7.63
CA THR A 379 19.06 -7.65 6.64
C THR A 379 18.76 -9.13 6.82
N MET A 380 18.76 -9.62 8.06
CA MET A 380 18.34 -10.99 8.39
C MET A 380 16.88 -11.24 7.97
N SER A 381 15.98 -10.29 8.23
CA SER A 381 14.56 -10.43 7.84
C SER A 381 14.37 -10.45 6.32
N TRP A 382 15.14 -9.66 5.57
CA TRP A 382 15.12 -9.66 4.10
C TRP A 382 15.62 -10.99 3.53
N PHE A 383 16.83 -11.43 3.89
CA PHE A 383 17.45 -12.62 3.30
C PHE A 383 16.79 -13.94 3.72
N THR A 384 16.19 -14.01 4.91
CA THR A 384 15.36 -15.16 5.29
C THR A 384 14.05 -15.23 4.51
N GLY A 385 13.56 -14.12 3.95
CA GLY A 385 12.28 -14.04 3.27
C GLY A 385 11.06 -14.13 4.21
N VAL A 386 11.28 -14.17 5.53
CA VAL A 386 10.20 -14.15 6.54
C VAL A 386 9.73 -12.71 6.75
N ILE A 387 8.98 -12.21 5.76
CA ILE A 387 8.50 -10.83 5.71
C ILE A 387 6.99 -10.83 5.97
N LEU A 388 6.59 -10.15 7.04
CA LEU A 388 5.17 -9.94 7.34
C LEU A 388 4.57 -8.90 6.38
N PRO A 389 3.31 -9.09 5.96
CA PRO A 389 2.65 -8.16 5.04
C PRO A 389 2.51 -6.76 5.67
N GLY A 390 2.32 -5.74 4.83
CA GLY A 390 2.17 -4.35 5.25
C GLY A 390 3.39 -3.48 4.95
N PRO A 391 3.52 -2.31 5.61
CA PRO A 391 4.43 -1.25 5.19
C PRO A 391 5.90 -1.48 5.57
N THR A 392 6.26 -2.65 6.11
CA THR A 392 7.61 -2.91 6.64
C THR A 392 8.59 -3.35 5.56
N LEU A 393 8.15 -4.08 4.52
CA LEU A 393 9.03 -4.58 3.45
C LEU A 393 9.91 -3.48 2.81
N PRO A 394 9.38 -2.29 2.42
CA PRO A 394 10.20 -1.21 1.87
C PRO A 394 11.41 -0.86 2.74
N TRP A 395 11.25 -0.91 4.06
CA TRP A 395 12.29 -0.52 5.01
C TRP A 395 13.33 -1.62 5.19
N LEU A 396 12.89 -2.89 5.25
CA LEU A 396 13.81 -4.02 5.26
C LEU A 396 14.73 -3.96 4.04
N LEU A 397 14.15 -3.71 2.87
CA LEU A 397 14.87 -3.64 1.60
C LEU A 397 15.89 -2.50 1.57
N MET A 398 15.48 -1.28 1.94
CA MET A 398 16.38 -0.12 1.95
C MET A 398 17.46 -0.22 3.02
N ASN A 399 17.13 -0.64 4.25
CA ASN A 399 18.12 -0.81 5.31
C ASN A 399 19.10 -1.92 4.95
N THR A 400 18.66 -2.99 4.27
CA THR A 400 19.56 -4.02 3.73
C THR A 400 20.51 -3.46 2.67
N LEU A 401 20.01 -2.62 1.75
CA LEU A 401 20.86 -1.96 0.76
C LEU A 401 21.95 -1.11 1.42
N ILE A 402 21.58 -0.36 2.45
CA ILE A 402 22.50 0.48 3.24
C ILE A 402 23.52 -0.39 3.99
N ASP A 403 23.10 -1.46 4.64
CA ASP A 403 24.01 -2.37 5.36
C ASP A 403 25.00 -3.12 4.43
N CYS A 404 24.63 -3.26 3.15
CA CYS A 404 25.45 -3.82 2.08
C CYS A 404 26.30 -2.77 1.34
N ASP A 405 26.36 -1.51 1.80
CA ASP A 405 27.22 -0.47 1.24
C ASP A 405 28.08 0.14 2.36
N ARG A 406 29.38 -0.22 2.41
CA ARG A 406 30.29 0.22 3.49
C ARG A 406 30.45 1.75 3.56
N ASP A 407 30.19 2.46 2.45
CA ASP A 407 30.36 3.91 2.36
C ASP A 407 29.20 4.72 2.97
N THR A 408 28.06 4.09 3.28
CA THR A 408 26.92 4.81 3.88
C THR A 408 27.19 5.21 5.34
N GLY A 409 28.07 4.49 6.04
CA GLY A 409 28.40 4.74 7.44
C GLY A 409 27.21 4.58 8.39
N GLU A 410 27.34 5.13 9.61
CA GLU A 410 26.36 4.96 10.70
C GLU A 410 25.17 5.95 10.62
N GLU A 411 25.30 7.03 9.86
CA GLU A 411 24.33 8.15 9.85
C GLU A 411 22.96 7.76 9.26
N LEU A 412 22.88 6.68 8.48
CA LEU A 412 21.64 6.21 7.86
C LEU A 412 20.92 5.12 8.67
N LYS A 413 21.51 4.61 9.76
CA LYS A 413 20.91 3.53 10.58
C LYS A 413 19.65 3.94 11.34
N TYR A 414 19.29 5.22 11.32
CA TYR A 414 18.10 5.75 11.99
C TYR A 414 16.81 5.60 11.18
N LEU A 415 16.86 5.09 9.95
CA LEU A 415 15.68 4.84 9.13
C LEU A 415 14.81 3.73 9.71
N THR A 416 13.51 4.00 9.86
CA THR A 416 12.56 3.05 10.42
C THR A 416 11.15 3.26 9.89
N HIS A 417 10.44 2.16 9.66
CA HIS A 417 9.02 2.17 9.27
C HIS A 417 8.09 2.80 10.31
N ILE A 418 8.56 3.00 11.54
CA ILE A 418 7.82 3.71 12.60
C ILE A 418 7.76 5.23 12.35
N HIS A 419 8.74 5.77 11.65
CA HIS A 419 8.83 7.18 11.27
C HIS A 419 8.85 7.31 9.74
N PRO A 420 7.72 6.98 9.07
CA PRO A 420 7.71 6.76 7.63
C PRO A 420 7.85 8.05 6.80
N ASN A 421 7.71 9.21 7.44
CA ASN A 421 7.90 10.54 6.90
C ASN A 421 9.39 10.93 6.81
N SER A 422 10.24 10.00 6.36
CA SER A 422 11.68 10.19 6.32
C SER A 422 12.28 9.90 4.93
N GLY A 423 13.51 10.33 4.78
CA GLY A 423 14.38 10.04 3.65
C GLY A 423 15.82 10.38 4.02
N PHE A 424 16.70 10.39 3.05
CA PHE A 424 18.11 10.68 3.28
C PHE A 424 18.80 11.22 2.04
N GLN A 425 19.89 11.94 2.26
CA GLN A 425 20.88 12.25 1.24
C GLN A 425 22.00 11.23 1.32
N TYR A 426 22.43 10.70 0.17
CA TYR A 426 23.62 9.89 0.04
C TYR A 426 24.38 10.28 -1.23
N ARG A 427 25.59 10.80 -1.04
CA ARG A 427 26.41 11.40 -2.09
C ARG A 427 25.65 12.55 -2.78
N ALA A 428 25.40 12.44 -4.08
CA ALA A 428 24.79 13.50 -4.90
C ALA A 428 23.32 13.25 -5.21
N ASN A 429 22.63 12.38 -4.45
CA ASN A 429 21.21 12.06 -4.63
C ASN A 429 20.47 12.03 -3.30
N THR A 430 19.17 12.29 -3.33
CA THR A 430 18.25 12.05 -2.20
C THR A 430 17.28 10.91 -2.50
N TYR A 431 16.88 10.18 -1.45
CA TYR A 431 15.93 9.07 -1.52
C TYR A 431 14.89 9.22 -0.43
N TRP A 432 13.63 9.00 -0.78
CA TRP A 432 12.50 9.30 0.11
C TRP A 432 11.54 8.13 0.18
N SER A 433 10.98 7.89 1.36
CA SER A 433 9.86 6.98 1.49
C SER A 433 8.66 7.52 0.71
N SER A 434 7.87 6.61 0.12
CA SER A 434 6.57 6.93 -0.51
C SER A 434 5.55 7.56 0.45
N GLN A 435 5.76 7.47 1.77
CA GLN A 435 4.93 8.13 2.77
C GLN A 435 5.42 9.55 3.16
N CYS A 436 6.61 9.94 2.71
CA CYS A 436 7.15 11.27 2.93
C CYS A 436 6.64 12.24 1.85
N ILE A 437 6.12 13.40 2.27
CA ILE A 437 5.59 14.39 1.33
C ILE A 437 6.65 14.88 0.33
N VAL A 438 7.92 14.97 0.74
CA VAL A 438 9.03 15.33 -0.15
C VAL A 438 9.14 14.33 -1.30
N GLY A 439 9.12 13.03 -0.99
CA GLY A 439 9.13 11.96 -1.99
C GLY A 439 7.90 12.01 -2.91
N LYS A 440 6.72 12.19 -2.34
CA LYS A 440 5.46 12.30 -3.10
C LYS A 440 5.46 13.44 -4.12
N VAL A 441 6.03 14.58 -3.76
CA VAL A 441 6.14 15.77 -4.62
C VAL A 441 7.26 15.59 -5.65
N LEU A 442 8.46 15.22 -5.23
CA LEU A 442 9.61 15.04 -6.11
C LEU A 442 9.48 13.82 -7.03
N GLY A 443 8.56 12.89 -6.75
CA GLY A 443 8.24 11.76 -7.62
C GLY A 443 7.83 12.17 -9.04
N ALA A 444 7.29 13.38 -9.23
CA ALA A 444 7.00 13.92 -10.56
C ALA A 444 8.24 14.43 -11.30
N GLY A 445 9.38 14.56 -10.63
CA GLY A 445 10.60 15.10 -11.19
C GLY A 445 11.22 14.21 -12.26
N ARG A 446 11.96 14.84 -13.18
CA ARG A 446 12.68 14.18 -14.26
C ARG A 446 13.57 13.04 -13.75
N GLY A 447 13.42 11.86 -14.36
CA GLY A 447 14.28 10.70 -14.09
C GLY A 447 14.10 10.04 -12.72
N VAL A 448 13.19 10.55 -11.90
CA VAL A 448 12.84 9.97 -10.59
C VAL A 448 12.02 8.71 -10.81
N LYS A 449 12.33 7.66 -10.06
CA LYS A 449 11.61 6.38 -10.10
C LYS A 449 11.03 6.05 -8.74
N GLN A 450 10.06 5.14 -8.75
CA GLN A 450 9.54 4.51 -7.53
C GLN A 450 9.69 3.00 -7.67
N VAL A 451 10.27 2.38 -6.64
CA VAL A 451 10.40 0.93 -6.55
C VAL A 451 10.20 0.50 -5.09
N ALA A 452 9.37 -0.52 -4.89
CA ALA A 452 9.13 -1.13 -3.58
C ALA A 452 8.91 -0.12 -2.42
N GLY A 453 8.20 0.98 -2.67
CA GLY A 453 7.88 2.00 -1.67
C GLY A 453 8.94 3.08 -1.42
N TRP A 454 10.03 3.10 -2.18
CA TRP A 454 11.04 4.16 -2.17
C TRP A 454 11.06 4.95 -3.48
N ILE A 455 11.34 6.24 -3.37
CA ILE A 455 11.34 7.21 -4.46
C ILE A 455 12.75 7.81 -4.58
N GLY A 456 13.32 7.75 -5.78
CA GLY A 456 14.62 8.31 -6.09
C GLY A 456 15.17 7.81 -7.44
N PRO A 457 16.37 8.27 -7.83
CA PRO A 457 17.14 9.32 -7.17
C PRO A 457 16.50 10.70 -7.40
N CYS A 458 16.39 11.52 -6.36
CA CYS A 458 15.94 12.90 -6.43
C CYS A 458 17.11 13.88 -6.32
N HIS A 459 16.89 15.14 -6.70
CA HIS A 459 17.87 16.22 -6.58
C HIS A 459 18.51 16.27 -5.18
N TYR A 460 19.83 16.49 -5.14
CA TYR A 460 20.54 16.73 -3.89
C TYR A 460 20.38 18.17 -3.43
N THR A 461 20.78 18.43 -2.20
CA THR A 461 20.85 19.78 -1.64
C THR A 461 22.16 20.00 -0.89
N PRO A 462 22.80 21.17 -1.04
CA PRO A 462 23.94 21.53 -0.24
C PRO A 462 23.57 21.85 1.22
N GLU A 463 22.28 21.98 1.56
CA GLU A 463 21.80 22.22 2.93
C GLU A 463 21.87 20.96 3.82
N LEU A 464 22.08 19.78 3.22
CA LEU A 464 22.28 18.51 3.93
C LEU A 464 23.72 18.03 3.77
N GLU A 465 24.21 17.28 4.75
CA GLU A 465 25.52 16.63 4.68
C GLU A 465 25.55 15.59 3.55
N ARG A 466 26.76 15.17 3.13
CA ARG A 466 26.94 14.16 2.08
C ARG A 466 26.18 12.87 2.36
N THR A 467 26.10 12.48 3.64
CA THR A 467 25.30 11.35 4.10
C THR A 467 24.51 11.77 5.33
N GLN A 468 23.19 11.86 5.22
CA GLN A 468 22.35 12.33 6.32
C GLN A 468 20.93 11.80 6.23
N CYS A 469 20.44 11.23 7.34
CA CYS A 469 19.05 10.87 7.51
C CYS A 469 18.21 12.07 7.96
N VAL A 470 17.03 12.22 7.35
CA VAL A 470 16.15 13.38 7.49
C VAL A 470 14.73 12.93 7.81
N LEU A 471 14.17 13.44 8.91
CA LEU A 471 12.75 13.30 9.24
C LEU A 471 12.01 14.59 8.88
N ILE A 472 10.90 14.49 8.15
CA ILE A 472 10.14 15.65 7.69
C ILE A 472 8.94 15.89 8.58
N ARG A 473 8.86 17.08 9.20
CA ARG A 473 7.66 17.49 9.90
C ARG A 473 6.55 17.75 8.88
N GLN A 474 5.52 16.92 8.91
CA GLN A 474 4.36 17.04 8.05
C GLN A 474 3.07 16.92 8.88
N LEU A 475 2.09 17.76 8.57
CA LEU A 475 0.77 17.79 9.18
C LEU A 475 -0.18 16.84 8.42
N ASP A 476 -1.25 16.40 9.07
CA ASP A 476 -2.31 15.67 8.38
C ASP A 476 -3.00 16.56 7.32
N PRO A 477 -3.39 16.00 6.16
CA PRO A 477 -4.17 16.73 5.16
C PRO A 477 -5.33 17.47 5.79
N LEU A 478 -5.66 18.64 5.24
CA LEU A 478 -6.81 19.36 5.77
C LEU A 478 -8.08 18.53 5.52
N GLU A 479 -8.18 17.88 4.36
CA GLU A 479 -9.31 17.04 3.92
C GLU A 479 -9.75 16.02 4.97
N GLN A 480 -11.06 15.85 5.10
CA GLN A 480 -11.62 14.90 6.06
C GLN A 480 -11.63 13.50 5.44
N LYS A 481 -11.40 12.48 6.28
CA LYS A 481 -11.53 11.08 5.89
C LYS A 481 -12.93 10.78 5.33
N LEU A 482 -12.99 9.93 4.30
CA LEU A 482 -14.25 9.50 3.70
C LEU A 482 -15.09 8.70 4.70
N THR A 483 -16.40 8.88 4.65
CA THR A 483 -17.34 8.10 5.46
C THR A 483 -17.93 6.93 4.69
N THR A 484 -18.56 5.99 5.40
CA THR A 484 -19.31 4.89 4.76
C THR A 484 -20.39 5.39 3.79
N LYS A 485 -21.01 6.56 4.05
CA LYS A 485 -21.98 7.19 3.15
C LYS A 485 -21.33 7.72 1.87
N ASP A 486 -20.08 8.17 1.95
CA ASP A 486 -19.33 8.60 0.77
C ASP A 486 -19.00 7.41 -0.11
N ILE A 487 -18.67 6.26 0.50
CA ILE A 487 -18.39 5.01 -0.22
C ILE A 487 -19.63 4.52 -0.97
N ASP A 488 -20.81 4.54 -0.33
CA ASP A 488 -22.07 4.18 -0.98
C ASP A 488 -22.38 5.05 -2.22
N ARG A 489 -21.80 6.27 -2.31
CA ARG A 489 -21.99 7.23 -3.41
C ARG A 489 -20.92 7.17 -4.49
N VAL A 490 -19.86 6.38 -4.34
CA VAL A 490 -18.73 6.31 -5.30
C VAL A 490 -19.21 5.99 -6.72
N ALA A 491 -20.13 5.03 -6.87
CA ALA A 491 -20.72 4.69 -8.18
C ALA A 491 -21.46 5.87 -8.81
N SER A 492 -22.31 6.56 -8.03
CA SER A 492 -23.04 7.74 -8.51
C SER A 492 -22.11 8.90 -8.88
N ARG A 493 -21.02 9.12 -8.13
CA ARG A 493 -20.04 10.20 -8.36
C ARG A 493 -19.06 9.91 -9.50
N THR A 494 -19.01 8.67 -9.99
CA THR A 494 -18.22 8.29 -11.17
C THR A 494 -19.08 8.04 -12.41
N SER A 495 -20.41 8.10 -12.28
CA SER A 495 -21.34 7.88 -13.38
C SER A 495 -21.10 8.88 -14.52
N PRO A 496 -20.80 8.42 -15.75
CA PRO A 496 -20.64 9.28 -16.91
C PRO A 496 -21.96 9.97 -17.31
N LEU A 497 -23.10 9.28 -17.09
CA LEU A 497 -24.43 9.80 -17.41
C LEU A 497 -24.94 10.85 -16.42
N GLY A 498 -24.38 10.88 -15.21
CA GLY A 498 -24.97 11.64 -14.10
C GLY A 498 -26.11 10.85 -13.42
N PRO A 499 -27.11 11.55 -12.86
CA PRO A 499 -28.27 10.92 -12.23
C PRO A 499 -29.06 10.01 -13.19
N GLU A 500 -29.71 8.98 -12.65
CA GLU A 500 -30.61 8.12 -13.43
C GLU A 500 -31.78 8.95 -13.98
N ALA A 501 -32.04 8.82 -15.28
CA ALA A 501 -33.10 9.54 -16.00
C ALA A 501 -33.61 8.68 -17.17
N GLU A 502 -34.84 8.93 -17.62
CA GLU A 502 -35.40 8.23 -18.79
C GLU A 502 -34.74 8.68 -20.11
N GLU A 503 -34.27 9.93 -20.11
CA GLU A 503 -33.78 10.65 -21.28
C GLU A 503 -32.53 11.46 -20.91
N TYR A 504 -31.55 11.45 -21.82
CA TYR A 504 -30.25 12.11 -21.64
C TYR A 504 -30.00 13.16 -22.73
N PRO A 505 -30.28 14.44 -22.47
CA PRO A 505 -30.09 15.50 -23.45
C PRO A 505 -28.60 15.75 -23.71
N LEU A 506 -28.18 15.78 -24.99
CA LEU A 506 -26.77 15.93 -25.33
C LEU A 506 -26.16 17.28 -24.90
N HIS A 507 -26.98 18.32 -24.75
CA HIS A 507 -26.53 19.64 -24.29
C HIS A 507 -26.16 19.68 -22.79
N ASP A 508 -26.47 18.63 -22.03
CA ASP A 508 -26.07 18.50 -20.63
C ASP A 508 -24.66 17.94 -20.46
N TYR A 509 -24.00 17.62 -21.57
CA TYR A 509 -22.65 17.08 -21.59
C TYR A 509 -21.73 17.94 -22.45
N GLU A 510 -20.45 17.87 -22.15
CA GLU A 510 -19.39 18.49 -22.92
C GLU A 510 -18.15 17.60 -23.02
N ILE A 511 -17.38 17.74 -24.10
CA ILE A 511 -16.06 17.10 -24.20
C ILE A 511 -15.00 18.11 -23.78
N LEU A 512 -14.21 17.73 -22.79
CA LEU A 512 -13.08 18.51 -22.30
C LEU A 512 -11.81 18.13 -23.04
N ILE A 513 -11.18 19.11 -23.68
CA ILE A 513 -9.89 18.95 -24.35
C ILE A 513 -8.87 19.81 -23.62
N PRO A 514 -7.80 19.22 -23.07
CA PRO A 514 -6.78 19.99 -22.38
C PRO A 514 -6.06 20.93 -23.34
N ASN A 515 -5.73 22.13 -22.85
CA ASN A 515 -5.00 23.12 -23.60
C ASN A 515 -3.49 22.80 -23.57
N ARG A 516 -2.99 22.18 -24.65
CA ARG A 516 -1.57 21.83 -24.81
C ARG A 516 -0.75 22.93 -25.49
N HIS A 517 -1.20 24.18 -25.46
CA HIS A 517 -0.36 25.28 -25.94
C HIS A 517 0.91 25.37 -25.08
N PRO A 518 2.07 25.67 -25.69
CA PRO A 518 3.31 25.80 -24.94
C PRO A 518 3.14 26.82 -23.83
N GLU A 519 3.68 26.48 -22.66
CA GLU A 519 3.66 27.36 -21.49
C GLU A 519 4.38 28.66 -21.79
N GLU A 520 3.87 29.74 -21.21
CA GLU A 520 4.43 31.07 -21.37
C GLU A 520 5.63 31.28 -20.43
N ASP A 521 5.66 30.55 -19.31
CA ASP A 521 6.77 30.54 -18.36
C ASP A 521 7.31 29.13 -18.09
N ILE A 522 8.64 29.01 -18.00
CA ILE A 522 9.33 27.77 -17.65
C ILE A 522 9.59 27.80 -16.14
N ILE A 523 8.92 26.93 -15.39
CA ILE A 523 9.15 26.74 -13.95
C ILE A 523 10.30 25.76 -13.76
N ARG A 524 11.29 26.11 -12.92
CA ARG A 524 12.41 25.24 -12.58
C ARG A 524 12.61 25.11 -11.08
N ILE A 525 13.00 23.92 -10.62
CA ILE A 525 13.46 23.76 -9.24
C ILE A 525 14.83 24.43 -9.09
N GLU A 526 14.89 25.47 -8.27
CA GLU A 526 16.15 26.18 -7.97
C GLU A 526 16.90 25.47 -6.83
N LYS A 527 16.18 25.14 -5.74
CA LYS A 527 16.77 24.41 -4.62
C LYS A 527 15.73 23.70 -3.74
N LEU A 528 16.19 22.65 -3.07
CA LEU A 528 15.48 22.03 -1.93
C LEU A 528 16.01 22.64 -0.63
N SER A 529 15.10 23.15 0.20
CA SER A 529 15.45 23.76 1.48
C SER A 529 14.93 22.94 2.67
N PHE A 530 15.80 22.71 3.65
CA PHE A 530 15.51 21.95 4.86
C PHE A 530 15.87 22.78 6.10
N ASN A 531 14.84 23.34 6.74
CA ASN A 531 15.03 24.14 7.94
C ASN A 531 14.91 23.25 9.16
N HIS A 532 15.99 23.16 9.95
CA HIS A 532 16.00 22.36 11.16
C HIS A 532 14.97 22.89 12.17
N VAL A 533 14.11 22.01 12.67
CA VAL A 533 13.16 22.35 13.73
C VAL A 533 13.93 22.29 15.05
N GLY A 534 14.50 23.42 15.47
CA GLY A 534 15.11 23.55 16.79
C GLY A 534 14.10 23.19 17.89
N THR A 535 14.55 22.46 18.92
CA THR A 535 13.76 22.24 20.14
C THR A 535 13.70 23.53 20.96
N ASP A 536 13.03 24.57 20.46
CA ASP A 536 12.69 25.77 21.24
C ASP A 536 11.45 25.50 22.09
N ARG A 537 11.58 24.52 23.00
CA ARG A 537 10.82 24.51 24.26
C ARG A 537 11.82 24.82 25.36
N ALA A 538 11.62 25.97 25.98
CA ALA A 538 12.40 26.55 27.07
C ALA A 538 13.11 25.52 27.97
N GLY A 539 14.43 25.67 28.10
CA GLY A 539 15.17 25.28 29.31
C GLY A 539 15.72 23.87 29.42
N VAL A 540 15.81 23.08 28.33
CA VAL A 540 16.57 21.82 28.35
C VAL A 540 17.79 21.97 27.47
N ALA A 541 18.98 21.81 28.06
CA ALA A 541 20.26 21.84 27.35
C ALA A 541 20.22 20.91 26.12
N PRO A 542 20.90 21.25 25.01
CA PRO A 542 20.96 20.39 23.84
C PRO A 542 21.66 19.10 24.25
N THR A 543 20.90 18.06 24.54
CA THR A 543 21.44 16.70 24.53
C THR A 543 22.00 16.51 23.13
N THR A 544 23.30 16.25 23.03
CA THR A 544 23.98 15.75 21.84
C THR A 544 23.27 14.49 21.34
N GLY A 545 22.17 14.66 20.60
CA GLY A 545 21.22 13.61 20.29
C GLY A 545 21.64 12.89 19.03
N ARG A 546 22.25 11.71 19.17
CA ARG A 546 22.43 10.73 18.10
C ARG A 546 21.04 10.27 17.63
N GLY A 547 20.56 10.80 16.51
CA GLY A 547 19.26 10.46 15.92
C GLY A 547 18.95 11.29 14.68
N ALA A 548 18.03 10.80 13.84
CA ALA A 548 17.56 11.53 12.66
C ALA A 548 16.93 12.86 13.09
N ARG A 549 17.44 13.97 12.53
CA ARG A 549 16.95 15.32 12.85
C ARG A 549 15.65 15.61 12.11
N THR A 550 14.80 16.43 12.72
CA THR A 550 13.51 16.83 12.14
C THR A 550 13.62 18.17 11.42
N PHE A 551 13.06 18.26 10.22
CA PHE A 551 13.14 19.44 9.36
C PHE A 551 11.77 19.83 8.80
N ASP A 552 11.60 21.13 8.56
CA ASP A 552 10.59 21.63 7.63
C ASP A 552 11.18 21.67 6.22
N ALA A 553 10.51 21.02 5.28
CA ALA A 553 10.91 21.02 3.87
C ALA A 553 10.22 22.13 3.08
N ALA A 554 10.94 22.73 2.15
CA ALA A 554 10.41 23.61 1.13
C ALA A 554 11.14 23.39 -0.20
N ILE A 555 10.46 23.66 -1.31
CA ILE A 555 11.07 23.70 -2.64
C ILE A 555 11.01 25.15 -3.13
N VAL A 556 12.14 25.66 -3.61
CA VAL A 556 12.21 26.99 -4.22
C VAL A 556 12.14 26.81 -5.73
N PHE A 557 11.17 27.48 -6.35
CA PHE A 557 10.94 27.44 -7.79
C PHE A 557 11.32 28.78 -8.42
N ALA A 558 12.06 28.75 -9.52
CA ALA A 558 12.35 29.91 -10.34
C ALA A 558 11.37 30.00 -11.52
N PHE A 559 10.83 31.19 -11.74
CA PHE A 559 9.94 31.55 -12.85
C PHE A 559 10.72 32.36 -13.87
N ALA A 560 10.97 31.80 -15.06
CA ALA A 560 11.83 32.41 -16.08
C ALA A 560 11.28 33.74 -16.62
N SER A 561 9.97 33.85 -16.81
CA SER A 561 9.30 35.04 -17.35
C SER A 561 9.19 36.16 -16.30
N ALA A 562 8.97 35.81 -15.04
CA ALA A 562 8.84 36.75 -13.94
C ALA A 562 10.20 37.18 -13.34
N GLY A 563 11.26 36.39 -13.53
CA GLY A 563 12.56 36.60 -12.89
C GLY A 563 12.48 36.52 -11.36
N THR A 564 11.52 35.75 -10.83
CA THR A 564 11.27 35.63 -9.38
C THR A 564 11.42 34.19 -8.90
N SER A 565 11.81 34.04 -7.63
CA SER A 565 11.87 32.75 -6.94
C SER A 565 10.77 32.65 -5.89
N LEU A 566 10.02 31.55 -5.90
CA LEU A 566 8.91 31.30 -4.98
C LEU A 566 9.21 30.11 -4.08
N PRO A 567 9.38 30.32 -2.76
CA PRO A 567 9.53 29.22 -1.82
C PRO A 567 8.17 28.60 -1.44
N ILE A 568 7.96 27.33 -1.80
CA ILE A 568 6.77 26.56 -1.45
C ILE A 568 7.09 25.57 -0.33
N LYS A 569 6.50 25.79 0.85
CA LYS A 569 6.64 24.89 2.01
C LYS A 569 5.81 23.61 1.83
N LEU A 570 6.38 22.45 2.12
CA LEU A 570 5.70 21.15 2.07
C LEU A 570 5.14 20.81 3.46
N ARG A 571 3.99 21.40 3.80
CA ARG A 571 3.47 21.39 5.17
C ARG A 571 2.63 20.15 5.50
N TYR A 572 1.89 19.64 4.52
CA TYR A 572 0.85 18.63 4.73
C TYR A 572 1.15 17.34 3.97
N ASN A 573 0.91 16.19 4.60
CA ASN A 573 1.07 14.87 4.01
C ASN A 573 -0.11 14.48 3.12
N VAL A 574 -0.35 15.24 2.06
CA VAL A 574 -1.44 15.00 1.08
C VAL A 574 -1.17 13.77 0.22
N ASP A 575 -2.19 13.31 -0.51
CA ASP A 575 -2.05 12.19 -1.43
C ASP A 575 -2.20 12.63 -2.88
N PHE A 576 -1.41 12.00 -3.74
CA PHE A 576 -1.53 12.10 -5.18
C PHE A 576 -2.08 10.79 -5.70
N ILE A 577 -3.32 10.79 -6.18
CA ILE A 577 -4.01 9.60 -6.64
C ILE A 577 -3.79 9.48 -8.14
N TYR A 578 -3.18 8.40 -8.62
CA TYR A 578 -3.02 8.20 -10.06
C TYR A 578 -4.37 7.89 -10.70
N ALA A 579 -4.80 8.71 -11.66
CA ALA A 579 -6.09 8.58 -12.29
C ALA A 579 -6.18 7.29 -13.12
N PHE A 580 -7.30 6.59 -13.04
CA PHE A 580 -7.48 5.29 -13.68
C PHE A 580 -7.61 5.39 -15.20
N PRO A 581 -6.80 4.66 -15.99
CA PRO A 581 -6.81 4.74 -17.45
C PRO A 581 -8.19 4.48 -18.07
N CYS A 582 -8.59 5.33 -19.00
CA CYS A 582 -9.85 5.19 -19.75
C CYS A 582 -9.60 4.70 -21.18
N GLU A 583 -10.59 4.09 -21.80
CA GLU A 583 -10.49 3.56 -23.17
C GLU A 583 -11.34 4.36 -24.14
N GLY A 584 -10.77 4.72 -25.29
CA GLY A 584 -11.51 5.39 -26.36
C GLY A 584 -11.93 6.83 -26.06
N GLY A 585 -11.25 7.49 -25.11
CA GLY A 585 -11.51 8.89 -24.76
C GLY A 585 -11.27 9.88 -25.93
N PRO A 586 -11.67 11.16 -25.76
CA PRO A 586 -12.18 11.76 -24.53
C PRO A 586 -13.65 11.41 -24.27
N HIS A 587 -14.00 11.22 -23.00
CA HIS A 587 -15.37 10.96 -22.58
C HIS A 587 -16.08 12.25 -22.19
N ALA A 588 -17.37 12.34 -22.53
CA ALA A 588 -18.18 13.49 -22.17
C ALA A 588 -18.31 13.63 -20.65
N LEU A 589 -18.37 14.87 -20.16
CA LEU A 589 -18.58 15.21 -18.77
C LEU A 589 -19.96 15.83 -18.61
N TYR A 590 -20.73 15.30 -17.67
CA TYR A 590 -22.05 15.83 -17.32
C TYR A 590 -21.91 17.17 -16.56
N ARG A 591 -22.75 18.16 -16.90
CA ARG A 591 -22.67 19.55 -16.44
C ARG A 591 -22.68 19.77 -14.92
N ASP A 592 -23.17 18.81 -14.13
CA ASP A 592 -23.20 18.94 -12.68
C ASP A 592 -21.84 18.64 -12.02
N TYR A 593 -20.91 18.02 -12.75
CA TYR A 593 -19.52 17.93 -12.33
C TYR A 593 -18.84 19.29 -12.52
N LYS A 594 -18.98 20.19 -11.55
CA LYS A 594 -18.38 21.52 -11.60
C LYS A 594 -16.86 21.44 -11.53
N TYR A 595 -16.20 22.19 -12.41
CA TYR A 595 -14.75 22.28 -12.45
C TYR A 595 -14.30 23.66 -12.93
N ARG A 596 -13.07 24.03 -12.55
CA ARG A 596 -12.39 25.24 -13.00
C ARG A 596 -10.99 24.88 -13.46
N VAL A 597 -10.60 25.34 -14.65
CA VAL A 597 -9.26 25.11 -15.20
C VAL A 597 -8.32 26.26 -14.86
N VAL A 598 -7.07 25.95 -14.52
CA VAL A 598 -5.97 26.91 -14.38
C VAL A 598 -4.71 26.30 -14.98
N LYS A 599 -3.88 27.12 -15.63
CA LYS A 599 -2.55 26.67 -16.02
C LYS A 599 -1.57 26.82 -14.87
N VAL A 600 -0.57 25.95 -14.83
CA VAL A 600 0.45 25.93 -13.79
C VAL A 600 1.26 27.24 -13.72
N ASP A 601 1.56 27.82 -14.87
CA ASP A 601 2.33 29.06 -15.07
C ASP A 601 1.45 30.32 -14.96
N GLN A 602 0.14 30.19 -15.17
CA GLN A 602 -0.81 31.31 -15.17
C GLN A 602 -1.83 31.20 -14.03
N GLY A 603 -1.46 31.73 -12.87
CA GLY A 603 -2.38 32.00 -11.76
C GLY A 603 -2.43 30.95 -10.66
N LEU A 604 -1.76 29.79 -10.80
CA LEU A 604 -1.71 28.81 -9.71
C LEU A 604 -1.02 29.38 -8.45
N ALA A 605 0.07 30.12 -8.62
CA ALA A 605 0.79 30.78 -7.53
C ALA A 605 -0.09 31.78 -6.75
N ASP A 606 -1.03 32.44 -7.45
CA ASP A 606 -1.94 33.44 -6.88
C ASP A 606 -3.20 32.82 -6.26
N LEU A 607 -3.42 31.51 -6.43
CA LEU A 607 -4.54 30.79 -5.82
C LEU A 607 -4.19 30.39 -4.39
N HIS A 608 -5.00 30.89 -3.46
CA HIS A 608 -4.84 30.66 -2.03
C HIS A 608 -6.12 30.02 -1.45
N ASN A 609 -5.99 29.22 -0.39
CA ASN A 609 -7.12 28.71 0.42
C ASN A 609 -8.17 27.86 -0.32
N TRP A 610 -7.87 27.24 -1.47
CA TRP A 610 -8.81 26.39 -2.22
C TRP A 610 -9.48 25.31 -1.36
N GLY A 611 -8.68 24.58 -0.58
CA GLY A 611 -9.16 23.51 0.32
C GLY A 611 -9.99 23.99 1.52
N GLN A 612 -10.00 25.30 1.82
CA GLN A 612 -10.86 25.88 2.86
C GLN A 612 -12.19 26.36 2.29
N HIS A 613 -12.20 26.86 1.05
CA HIS A 613 -13.43 27.30 0.38
C HIS A 613 -14.43 26.14 0.23
N ASN A 614 -13.95 24.96 -0.19
CA ASN A 614 -14.75 23.73 -0.30
C ASN A 614 -15.19 23.10 1.06
N ARG A 615 -15.01 23.80 2.20
CA ARG A 615 -15.50 23.36 3.53
C ARG A 615 -16.67 24.16 4.06
N ILE A 616 -16.83 25.40 3.61
CA ILE A 616 -17.81 26.33 4.16
C ILE A 616 -18.97 26.43 3.18
N SER A 617 -19.82 25.41 3.13
CA SER A 617 -21.18 25.65 2.65
C SER A 617 -21.82 26.67 3.59
N ARG A 618 -22.06 27.89 3.10
CA ARG A 618 -22.75 28.95 3.86
C ARG A 618 -24.02 28.33 4.48
N PRO A 619 -24.23 28.44 5.81
CA PRO A 619 -25.50 28.02 6.37
C PRO A 619 -26.56 28.96 5.80
N ALA A 620 -27.42 28.44 4.92
CA ALA A 620 -28.70 29.07 4.67
C ALA A 620 -29.39 29.24 6.03
N GLN A 621 -29.78 30.46 6.35
CA GLN A 621 -30.48 30.79 7.58
C GLN A 621 -31.80 30.01 7.63
N SER A 622 -31.81 28.81 8.23
CA SER A 622 -32.87 28.30 9.09
C SER A 622 -32.58 26.87 9.56
N SER A 623 -32.85 26.65 10.84
CA SER A 623 -32.94 25.38 11.55
C SER A 623 -31.64 24.69 12.02
N ARG A 624 -31.67 24.29 13.30
CA ARG A 624 -30.60 23.78 14.16
C ARG A 624 -30.19 22.34 13.81
N SER A 625 -29.36 22.13 12.78
CA SER A 625 -28.58 20.90 12.64
C SER A 625 -27.08 21.21 12.49
N ARG A 626 -26.32 20.94 13.55
CA ARG A 626 -24.90 21.29 13.71
C ARG A 626 -23.95 20.28 13.02
N ALA A 627 -24.22 19.96 11.76
CA ALA A 627 -23.33 19.20 10.89
C ALA A 627 -23.33 19.87 9.51
N GLY A 628 -22.30 20.68 9.23
CA GLY A 628 -22.15 21.33 7.92
C GLY A 628 -22.10 20.28 6.81
N ARG A 629 -22.77 20.55 5.69
CA ARG A 629 -22.73 19.69 4.50
C ARG A 629 -21.27 19.56 4.01
N ARG A 630 -20.86 18.31 3.77
CA ARG A 630 -19.53 17.89 3.30
C ARG A 630 -19.57 17.62 1.80
N GLU A 631 -19.64 18.64 0.98
CA GLU A 631 -19.66 18.45 -0.47
C GLU A 631 -18.62 19.33 -1.14
N ILE A 632 -17.88 18.74 -2.08
CA ILE A 632 -17.06 19.49 -3.01
C ILE A 632 -18.02 20.35 -3.82
N GLU A 633 -17.75 21.64 -3.92
CA GLU A 633 -18.54 22.54 -4.77
C GLU A 633 -17.99 22.57 -6.19
N GLU A 634 -16.66 22.53 -6.33
CA GLU A 634 -15.94 22.61 -7.60
C GLU A 634 -14.56 21.93 -7.53
N VAL A 635 -14.16 21.27 -8.62
CA VAL A 635 -12.82 20.67 -8.81
C VAL A 635 -11.90 21.61 -9.56
N LEU A 636 -10.72 21.92 -9.00
CA LEU A 636 -9.67 22.66 -9.71
C LEU A 636 -8.88 21.72 -10.62
N VAL A 637 -8.86 21.99 -11.92
CA VAL A 637 -8.07 21.27 -12.90
C VAL A 637 -6.83 22.11 -13.21
N ILE A 638 -5.67 21.63 -12.79
CA ILE A 638 -4.36 22.26 -13.02
C ILE A 638 -3.75 21.63 -14.27
N GLU A 639 -3.52 22.43 -15.30
CA GLU A 639 -2.77 22.04 -16.50
C GLU A 639 -1.26 22.22 -16.24
N ALA A 640 -0.58 21.11 -15.91
CA ALA A 640 0.86 21.06 -15.65
C ALA A 640 1.57 20.30 -16.79
N PHE A 641 1.52 20.89 -17.99
CA PHE A 641 2.15 20.31 -19.19
C PHE A 641 3.61 20.73 -19.29
N GLY A 642 4.27 20.53 -20.43
CA GLY A 642 5.65 20.98 -20.61
C GLY A 642 6.68 20.15 -19.85
N VAL A 643 7.42 20.78 -18.95
CA VAL A 643 8.56 20.17 -18.22
C VAL A 643 8.10 19.47 -16.93
N SER A 644 8.86 18.48 -16.46
CA SER A 644 8.51 17.74 -15.23
C SER A 644 8.29 18.63 -14.00
N ASP A 645 9.01 19.74 -13.92
CA ASP A 645 9.01 20.66 -12.78
C ASP A 645 7.66 21.35 -12.58
N ASN A 646 6.82 21.43 -13.61
CA ASN A 646 5.47 21.95 -13.52
C ASN A 646 4.57 21.05 -12.68
N GLU A 647 4.65 19.73 -12.90
CA GLU A 647 3.91 18.78 -12.07
C GLU A 647 4.47 18.79 -10.64
N VAL A 648 5.79 18.90 -10.47
CA VAL A 648 6.40 19.05 -9.14
C VAL A 648 5.88 20.31 -8.44
N PHE A 649 5.76 21.44 -9.15
CA PHE A 649 5.19 22.68 -8.60
C PHE A 649 3.72 22.51 -8.22
N ALA A 650 2.90 21.91 -9.08
CA ALA A 650 1.50 21.63 -8.79
C ALA A 650 1.32 20.72 -7.55
N ARG A 651 2.13 19.66 -7.44
CA ARG A 651 2.16 18.79 -6.25
C ARG A 651 2.64 19.54 -5.01
N ALA A 652 3.67 20.38 -5.13
CA ALA A 652 4.17 21.20 -4.02
C ALA A 652 3.10 22.20 -3.52
N TRP A 653 2.35 22.82 -4.44
CA TRP A 653 1.23 23.71 -4.11
C TRP A 653 0.14 22.96 -3.33
N CYS A 654 -0.22 21.75 -3.77
CA CYS A 654 -1.17 20.89 -3.05
C CYS A 654 -0.70 20.57 -1.61
N ALA A 655 0.58 20.21 -1.46
CA ALA A 655 1.22 19.95 -0.17
C ALA A 655 1.33 21.19 0.74
N HIS A 656 1.40 22.39 0.15
CA HIS A 656 1.41 23.65 0.88
C HIS A 656 0.05 23.99 1.48
N TRP A 657 -1.01 23.79 0.70
CA TRP A 657 -2.39 24.14 1.06
C TRP A 657 -3.16 22.99 1.71
N GLY A 658 -2.61 21.78 1.73
CA GLY A 658 -3.18 20.63 2.43
C GLY A 658 -4.36 20.00 1.71
N VAL A 659 -4.32 20.00 0.37
CA VAL A 659 -5.31 19.37 -0.52
C VAL A 659 -4.66 18.20 -1.26
N SER A 660 -5.36 17.06 -1.35
CA SER A 660 -4.93 15.94 -2.20
C SER A 660 -5.27 16.25 -3.66
N ALA A 661 -4.69 15.50 -4.59
CA ALA A 661 -5.01 15.66 -6.02
C ALA A 661 -5.08 14.33 -6.76
N VAL A 662 -5.97 14.25 -7.75
CA VAL A 662 -5.94 13.20 -8.77
C VAL A 662 -4.95 13.62 -9.86
N VAL A 663 -3.92 12.81 -10.11
CA VAL A 663 -2.91 13.03 -11.13
C VAL A 663 -3.25 12.22 -12.36
N ALA A 664 -3.61 12.89 -13.46
CA ALA A 664 -4.01 12.26 -14.71
C ALA A 664 -2.97 12.51 -15.79
N ASN A 665 -2.33 11.42 -16.26
CA ASN A 665 -1.60 11.47 -17.52
C ASN A 665 -2.61 11.55 -18.67
N VAL A 666 -2.60 12.64 -19.44
CA VAL A 666 -3.56 12.87 -20.53
C VAL A 666 -3.41 11.90 -21.72
N GLY A 667 -2.35 11.09 -21.75
CA GLY A 667 -2.20 9.96 -22.67
C GLY A 667 -3.01 8.73 -22.26
N ASP A 668 -3.29 8.56 -20.97
CA ASP A 668 -3.94 7.38 -20.40
C ASP A 668 -5.38 7.67 -19.93
N THR A 669 -5.61 8.86 -19.35
CA THR A 669 -6.88 9.24 -18.73
C THR A 669 -7.36 10.60 -19.27
N CYS A 670 -8.58 10.65 -19.80
CA CYS A 670 -9.16 11.91 -20.26
C CYS A 670 -9.61 12.80 -19.08
N VAL A 671 -9.71 14.11 -19.33
CA VAL A 671 -10.08 15.11 -18.31
C VAL A 671 -11.42 14.78 -17.66
N GLY A 672 -12.42 14.37 -18.43
CA GLY A 672 -13.74 13.99 -17.90
C GLY A 672 -13.68 12.82 -16.91
N CYS A 673 -12.91 11.78 -17.21
CA CYS A 673 -12.68 10.67 -16.28
C CYS A 673 -11.93 11.12 -15.02
N ALA A 674 -10.89 11.94 -15.17
CA ALA A 674 -10.11 12.44 -14.04
C ALA A 674 -10.94 13.30 -13.08
N VAL A 675 -11.80 14.18 -13.62
CA VAL A 675 -12.74 15.00 -12.84
C VAL A 675 -13.71 14.10 -12.08
N ARG A 676 -14.37 13.14 -12.76
CA ARG A 676 -15.28 12.18 -12.10
C ARG A 676 -14.60 11.38 -11.00
N GLU A 677 -13.36 10.94 -11.22
CA GLU A 677 -12.59 10.24 -10.20
C GLU A 677 -12.28 11.12 -8.98
N ALA A 678 -11.97 12.40 -9.19
CA ALA A 678 -11.80 13.37 -8.10
C ALA A 678 -13.08 13.54 -7.28
N TRP A 679 -14.24 13.64 -7.93
CA TRP A 679 -15.54 13.65 -7.26
C TRP A 679 -15.76 12.36 -6.44
N ALA A 680 -15.42 11.20 -6.98
CA ALA A 680 -15.53 9.91 -6.30
C ALA A 680 -14.69 9.84 -5.02
N GLY A 681 -13.44 10.27 -5.12
CA GLY A 681 -12.49 10.31 -4.03
C GLY A 681 -12.74 11.44 -3.03
N MET A 682 -13.70 12.33 -3.28
CA MET A 682 -13.87 13.57 -2.51
C MET A 682 -12.57 14.39 -2.46
N VAL A 683 -11.88 14.46 -3.61
CA VAL A 683 -10.68 15.25 -3.85
C VAL A 683 -11.01 16.47 -4.71
N SER A 684 -10.54 17.64 -4.30
CA SER A 684 -10.93 18.93 -4.92
C SER A 684 -9.98 19.45 -6.01
N VAL A 685 -8.95 18.68 -6.35
CA VAL A 685 -7.91 19.05 -7.31
C VAL A 685 -7.61 17.90 -8.26
N VAL A 686 -7.45 18.22 -9.54
CA VAL A 686 -6.93 17.34 -10.59
C VAL A 686 -5.68 18.00 -11.16
N ILE A 687 -4.59 17.26 -11.29
CA ILE A 687 -3.37 17.69 -11.97
C ILE A 687 -3.30 16.92 -13.29
N LEU A 688 -3.35 17.64 -14.41
CA LEU A 688 -3.14 17.09 -15.74
C LEU A 688 -1.66 17.19 -16.09
N THR A 689 -1.07 16.08 -16.52
CA THR A 689 0.35 15.95 -16.89
C THR A 689 0.47 15.15 -18.18
N GLU A 690 1.59 15.27 -18.89
CA GLU A 690 1.93 14.36 -20.00
C GLU A 690 2.74 13.13 -19.52
N GLY A 691 3.09 13.09 -18.22
CA GLY A 691 4.04 12.14 -17.65
C GLY A 691 5.45 12.47 -18.13
N GLY A 692 6.40 12.65 -17.19
CA GLY A 692 7.77 13.08 -17.48
C GLY A 692 8.31 12.48 -18.77
N LEU A 693 8.60 13.33 -19.76
CA LEU A 693 8.88 12.93 -21.14
C LEU A 693 10.07 11.94 -21.17
N GLU A 694 9.96 10.81 -21.87
CA GLU A 694 11.15 9.98 -22.19
C GLU A 694 12.22 10.79 -22.98
N ARG A 695 11.80 11.87 -23.66
CA ARG A 695 12.66 12.82 -24.36
C ARG A 695 13.43 13.77 -23.47
N GLU A 696 13.08 13.85 -22.18
CA GLU A 696 13.98 14.36 -21.15
C GLU A 696 15.08 13.31 -20.83
N GLY A 697 15.51 12.50 -21.80
CA GLY A 697 16.76 11.73 -21.74
C GLY A 697 17.99 12.65 -21.77
N ASP A 698 19.15 12.11 -21.42
CA ASP A 698 20.45 12.77 -21.14
C ASP A 698 21.01 13.68 -22.26
N LEU A 699 20.31 14.75 -22.63
CA LEU A 699 20.99 15.95 -23.12
C LEU A 699 21.52 16.64 -21.87
N GLY A 700 22.78 16.34 -21.55
CA GLY A 700 23.54 17.08 -20.56
C GLY A 700 23.37 18.58 -20.82
N ILE A 701 23.15 19.33 -19.76
CA ILE A 701 23.39 20.77 -19.79
C ILE A 701 24.88 20.87 -20.05
N GLU A 702 25.29 21.18 -21.29
CA GLU A 702 26.62 21.74 -21.52
C GLU A 702 26.66 23.03 -20.71
N ILE A 703 27.42 23.00 -19.61
CA ILE A 703 27.74 24.16 -18.79
C ILE A 703 28.70 25.05 -19.57
#